data_AF-A0A6I2LZE0-F1
#
_entry.id   AF-A0A6I2LZE0-F1
#
_cell.length_a   1.000
_cell.length_b   1.000
_cell.length_c   1.000
_cell.angle_alpha   90.00
_cell.angle_beta   90.00
_cell.angle_gamma   90.00
#
_symmetry.space_group_name_H-M   'P 1'
#
loop_
_entity.id
_entity.type
_entity.pdbx_description
1 polymer ?
#
loop_
_entity_poly.entity_id
_entity_poly.type
_entity_poly.pdbx_seq_one_letter_code
_entity_poly.pdbx_strand_id
1 'polypeptide(L)'
;MSLGAAILQPQLLIREPPDPVLALAEDLARLVALIAEDAAAGGPVTRTAEAAVTATGTTLAVSIQPRRAAAEARLRARFPVVLGFFDGLKADAEAAIDDPERILALVRKILGLARGAARATTLPVLRRELEFLRALVEDDLGLTPAMLGDTIAAFLAEWRARLDAAVEPADAAGRRRLRLARALLGRLQLRAALLRPPAIDMEPLARLLFDLLTRGGIAAALREVDCALKGIEASLDAALAAGRAVAVTTEERGAVKLKNAAEYSYYASWLLSDENLPLIGLSDLKDAPGFVTQLRNGAKSVERYFREEVFTEAEREALYDAAGPEPERAALLPILAAVNRGMQAREILAFSIEDTFRSEYGMPDELLKLRDSFAKDQELFLFNRRLLEHVFAGKLETFSDGFGNWLWWDVINPGLVAYPRNQVFVTGDRRLVMCDDIPLFSGTDLRWFDAPMFTGTPIENGWWFNYERASPEFCEVWAQVWTICGECAKAIWHLVKVQPGHEAQAATVGTIELIETIQQILFGKPLSAYFLERGPGLRRWGKTLDSSVGPRGIAAFFSSFQGIQTEALNEKFKFWLTVFLGDLIRTSGPIKVVNNVRDIFIGFVALLTFRGPEDGPSTLPRNPARNRLKQGAWVSLSDSLYAMLLTSLYPRDSYSIFIWTGDASGRHAEAMAGHWLGGSAGLGLAAGLSGALVAQINAWAEDVPRFFKTGGISAAKMFLLYWFYNYGFKENATDEGRYRPGGGGSFRGYPDKGRAASPYLLPFRGGTAEYMGQGNLGLFSHNFIRNNADGAVLQAYAYDFGHDFRTPIACSRAGVVWSFTENLADSSTGNWNVLTIRHATIDPVHDDFGTGPVQTYSVYGHLAQNGVRNAPLFGGTPPGQELLGAGTGTAVAQGDLIALAGDTGMSFHNHLHMHVVPDVGGQPGTAFAIPFVFQDAPGDGVLKSTTWYRSGNR
;
A
#
# COMPACT_ATOMS: atom_id res chain seq x y z
N MET A 1 -18.72 -22.76 -12.84
CA MET A 1 -19.52 -21.51 -12.88
C MET A 1 -18.63 -20.38 -12.37
N SER A 2 -18.50 -19.27 -13.11
CA SER A 2 -17.71 -18.13 -12.62
C SER A 2 -18.48 -17.41 -11.51
N LEU A 3 -17.76 -16.91 -10.50
CA LEU A 3 -18.31 -16.15 -9.36
C LEU A 3 -19.23 -15.00 -9.82
N GLY A 4 -18.89 -14.36 -10.95
CA GLY A 4 -19.69 -13.31 -11.57
C GLY A 4 -21.06 -13.79 -12.07
N ALA A 5 -21.17 -15.01 -12.60
CA ALA A 5 -22.45 -15.56 -13.04
C ALA A 5 -23.38 -15.94 -11.88
N ALA A 6 -22.82 -16.29 -10.71
CA ALA A 6 -23.59 -16.63 -9.51
C ALA A 6 -24.20 -15.39 -8.84
N ILE A 7 -23.48 -14.26 -8.82
CA ILE A 7 -23.94 -12.99 -8.21
C ILE A 7 -25.00 -12.29 -9.08
N LEU A 8 -25.00 -12.56 -10.39
CA LEU A 8 -25.84 -11.88 -11.38
C LEU A 8 -27.12 -12.64 -11.75
N GLN A 9 -27.44 -13.77 -11.11
CA GLN A 9 -28.72 -14.41 -11.38
C GLN A 9 -29.89 -13.51 -10.94
N PRO A 10 -30.92 -13.30 -11.79
CA PRO A 10 -32.13 -12.64 -11.36
C PRO A 10 -32.79 -13.54 -10.32
N GLN A 11 -32.62 -13.20 -9.04
CA GLN A 11 -33.49 -13.80 -8.04
C GLN A 11 -34.91 -13.29 -8.31
N LEU A 12 -35.87 -14.22 -8.27
CA LEU A 12 -37.26 -13.89 -7.95
C LEU A 12 -37.25 -12.91 -6.77
N LEU A 13 -38.20 -11.97 -6.73
CA LEU A 13 -38.44 -11.06 -5.61
C LEU A 13 -38.65 -11.87 -4.31
N ILE A 14 -37.56 -12.35 -3.71
CA ILE A 14 -37.52 -12.92 -2.38
C ILE A 14 -37.62 -11.73 -1.44
N ARG A 15 -38.43 -11.91 -0.39
CA ARG A 15 -38.78 -10.92 0.64
C ARG A 15 -37.60 -9.99 0.95
N GLU A 16 -37.90 -8.70 1.06
CA GLU A 16 -36.95 -7.73 1.60
C GLU A 16 -36.23 -8.34 2.81
N PRO A 17 -34.89 -8.23 2.87
CA PRO A 17 -34.17 -8.61 4.08
C PRO A 17 -34.85 -7.90 5.26
N PRO A 18 -35.11 -8.59 6.38
CA PRO A 18 -35.77 -7.97 7.53
C PRO A 18 -34.96 -6.80 8.12
N ASP A 19 -33.70 -6.65 7.70
CA ASP A 19 -32.76 -5.62 8.12
C ASP A 19 -32.44 -4.64 6.96
N PRO A 20 -32.80 -3.35 7.09
CA PRO A 20 -32.55 -2.34 6.07
C PRO A 20 -31.05 -2.06 5.83
N VAL A 21 -30.16 -2.31 6.79
CA VAL A 21 -28.72 -2.10 6.62
C VAL A 21 -28.09 -3.27 5.84
N LEU A 22 -28.54 -4.50 6.06
CA LEU A 22 -28.14 -5.64 5.23
C LEU A 22 -28.58 -5.45 3.77
N ALA A 23 -29.81 -5.00 3.55
CA ALA A 23 -30.30 -4.69 2.20
C ALA A 23 -29.49 -3.57 1.52
N LEU A 24 -29.08 -2.54 2.27
CA LEU A 24 -28.16 -1.50 1.80
C LEU A 24 -26.80 -2.09 1.40
N ALA A 25 -26.27 -3.02 2.19
CA ALA A 25 -24.98 -3.66 1.95
C ALA A 25 -24.95 -4.50 0.67
N GLU A 26 -25.96 -5.35 0.50
CA GLU A 26 -26.12 -6.16 -0.71
C GLU A 26 -26.28 -5.30 -1.96
N ASP A 27 -27.09 -4.24 -1.86
CA ASP A 27 -27.33 -3.33 -2.98
C ASP A 27 -26.03 -2.60 -3.39
N LEU A 28 -25.20 -2.19 -2.44
CA LEU A 28 -23.89 -1.57 -2.69
C LEU A 28 -22.89 -2.56 -3.30
N ALA A 29 -22.74 -3.76 -2.74
CA ALA A 29 -21.83 -4.77 -3.27
C ALA A 29 -22.19 -5.17 -4.72
N ARG A 30 -23.49 -5.33 -4.99
CA ARG A 30 -24.00 -5.60 -6.35
C ARG A 30 -23.74 -4.44 -7.29
N LEU A 31 -23.93 -3.20 -6.82
CA LEU A 31 -23.66 -2.01 -7.62
C LEU A 31 -22.18 -1.89 -7.99
N VAL A 32 -21.26 -2.20 -7.07
CA VAL A 32 -19.81 -2.20 -7.34
C VAL A 32 -19.43 -3.26 -8.37
N ALA A 33 -19.91 -4.50 -8.19
CA ALA A 33 -19.68 -5.56 -9.17
C ALA A 33 -20.20 -5.17 -10.56
N LEU A 34 -21.37 -4.50 -10.60
CA LEU A 34 -21.98 -4.03 -11.82
C LEU A 34 -21.18 -2.90 -12.49
N ILE A 35 -20.64 -1.96 -11.73
CA ILE A 35 -19.73 -0.93 -12.24
C ILE A 35 -18.49 -1.58 -12.85
N ALA A 36 -17.87 -2.53 -12.16
CA ALA A 36 -16.66 -3.20 -12.65
C ALA A 36 -16.92 -3.94 -13.97
N GLU A 37 -18.04 -4.67 -14.07
CA GLU A 37 -18.47 -5.35 -15.30
C GLU A 37 -18.77 -4.35 -16.43
N ASP A 38 -19.50 -3.28 -16.12
CA ASP A 38 -19.87 -2.25 -17.09
C ASP A 38 -18.65 -1.48 -17.60
N ALA A 39 -17.69 -1.18 -16.73
CA ALA A 39 -16.48 -0.46 -17.06
C ALA A 39 -15.57 -1.27 -17.98
N ALA A 40 -15.43 -2.58 -17.73
CA ALA A 40 -14.72 -3.50 -18.63
C ALA A 40 -15.34 -3.54 -20.04
N ALA A 41 -16.62 -3.19 -20.16
CA ALA A 41 -17.35 -3.12 -21.42
C ALA A 41 -17.52 -1.69 -21.97
N GLY A 42 -16.95 -0.65 -21.34
CA GLY A 42 -17.14 0.76 -21.74
C GLY A 42 -18.59 1.25 -21.67
N GLY A 43 -19.39 0.67 -20.77
CA GLY A 43 -20.83 0.88 -20.70
C GLY A 43 -21.28 2.23 -20.13
N PRO A 44 -22.59 2.52 -20.15
CA PRO A 44 -23.14 3.80 -19.69
C PRO A 44 -23.22 3.93 -18.17
N VAL A 45 -23.20 2.84 -17.41
CA VAL A 45 -23.34 2.89 -15.94
C VAL A 45 -22.12 3.55 -15.31
N THR A 46 -20.93 3.17 -15.77
CA THR A 46 -19.66 3.72 -15.28
C THR A 46 -19.50 5.19 -15.68
N ARG A 47 -19.77 5.52 -16.95
CA ARG A 47 -19.67 6.89 -17.45
C ARG A 47 -20.61 7.86 -16.74
N THR A 48 -21.83 7.43 -16.45
CA THR A 48 -22.79 8.24 -15.68
C THR A 48 -22.40 8.38 -14.21
N ALA A 49 -21.76 7.36 -13.62
CA ALA A 49 -21.20 7.43 -12.28
C ALA A 49 -20.08 8.47 -12.19
N GLU A 50 -19.13 8.43 -13.13
CA GLU A 50 -18.03 9.39 -13.22
C GLU A 50 -18.53 10.83 -13.38
N ALA A 51 -19.52 11.03 -14.26
CA ALA A 51 -20.13 12.34 -14.46
C ALA A 51 -20.89 12.82 -13.21
N ALA A 52 -21.55 11.93 -12.47
CA ALA A 52 -22.20 12.25 -11.21
C ALA A 52 -21.20 12.61 -10.10
N VAL A 53 -20.11 11.84 -9.97
CA VAL A 53 -18.99 12.18 -9.06
C VAL A 53 -18.45 13.57 -9.38
N THR A 54 -18.26 13.88 -10.66
CA THR A 54 -17.77 15.19 -11.11
C THR A 54 -18.74 16.32 -10.74
N ALA A 55 -20.05 16.12 -10.99
CA ALA A 55 -21.07 17.11 -10.69
C ALA A 55 -21.23 17.34 -9.17
N THR A 56 -21.37 16.28 -8.38
CA THR A 56 -21.47 16.39 -6.92
C THR A 56 -20.18 16.93 -6.30
N GLY A 57 -19.01 16.52 -6.81
CA GLY A 57 -17.73 17.09 -6.43
C GLY A 57 -17.66 18.59 -6.69
N THR A 58 -18.20 19.07 -7.82
CA THR A 58 -18.30 20.51 -8.11
C THR A 58 -19.19 21.24 -7.12
N THR A 59 -20.35 20.68 -6.77
CA THR A 59 -21.24 21.28 -5.74
C THR A 59 -20.57 21.31 -4.37
N LEU A 60 -19.84 20.24 -4.01
CA LEU A 60 -19.04 20.20 -2.78
C LEU A 60 -17.91 21.24 -2.83
N ALA A 61 -17.29 21.46 -3.99
CA ALA A 61 -16.30 22.53 -4.20
C ALA A 61 -16.85 23.89 -3.80
N VAL A 62 -18.01 24.21 -4.37
CA VAL A 62 -18.66 25.51 -4.18
C VAL A 62 -19.03 25.70 -2.71
N SER A 63 -19.45 24.65 -1.99
CA SER A 63 -19.81 24.76 -0.57
C SER A 63 -18.60 24.89 0.36
N ILE A 64 -17.45 24.30 0.01
CA ILE A 64 -16.21 24.40 0.80
C ILE A 64 -15.43 25.67 0.49
N GLN A 65 -15.52 26.22 -0.73
CA GLN A 65 -14.71 27.34 -1.19
C GLN A 65 -14.72 28.55 -0.22
N PRO A 66 -15.85 28.99 0.37
CA PRO A 66 -15.85 30.10 1.33
C PRO A 66 -15.10 29.78 2.63
N ARG A 67 -15.01 28.50 3.00
CA ARG A 67 -14.43 28.03 4.26
C ARG A 67 -12.94 27.72 4.12
N ARG A 68 -12.51 27.38 2.90
CA ARG A 68 -11.12 27.10 2.54
C ARG A 68 -10.13 28.17 3.00
N ALA A 69 -10.48 29.45 2.92
CA ALA A 69 -9.60 30.54 3.35
C ALA A 69 -9.19 30.42 4.84
N ALA A 70 -10.08 29.95 5.71
CA ALA A 70 -9.77 29.71 7.11
C ALA A 70 -8.77 28.54 7.29
N ALA A 71 -8.99 27.44 6.56
CA ALA A 71 -8.11 26.28 6.57
C ALA A 71 -6.71 26.64 6.05
N GLU A 72 -6.64 27.45 4.99
CA GLU A 72 -5.39 27.98 4.45
C GLU A 72 -4.67 28.89 5.44
N ALA A 73 -5.38 29.81 6.09
CA ALA A 73 -4.78 30.70 7.09
C ALA A 73 -4.17 29.90 8.25
N ARG A 74 -4.86 28.86 8.74
CA ARG A 74 -4.36 27.98 9.79
C ARG A 74 -3.10 27.21 9.37
N LEU A 75 -3.09 26.65 8.16
CA LEU A 75 -1.92 25.93 7.65
C LEU A 75 -0.73 26.86 7.37
N ARG A 76 -0.98 28.05 6.79
CA ARG A 76 0.05 29.07 6.54
C ARG A 76 0.75 29.50 7.81
N ALA A 77 0.07 29.56 8.95
CA ALA A 77 0.69 29.90 10.23
C ALA A 77 1.79 28.89 10.68
N ARG A 78 1.76 27.65 10.19
CA ARG A 78 2.77 26.62 10.50
C ARG A 78 3.89 26.54 9.47
N PHE A 79 3.67 27.10 8.29
CA PHE A 79 4.57 27.00 7.15
C PHE A 79 5.99 27.58 7.36
N PRO A 80 6.18 28.71 8.09
CA PRO A 80 7.53 29.27 8.29
C PRO A 80 8.51 28.34 9.01
N VAL A 81 8.03 27.54 9.98
CA VAL A 81 8.88 26.57 10.70
C VAL A 81 9.40 25.51 9.75
N VAL A 82 8.54 25.04 8.85
CA VAL A 82 8.87 24.04 7.84
C VAL A 82 9.85 24.64 6.85
N LEU A 83 9.58 25.82 6.28
CA LEU A 83 10.48 26.49 5.33
C LEU A 83 11.87 26.73 5.91
N GLY A 84 11.97 27.21 7.16
CA GLY A 84 13.26 27.44 7.82
C GLY A 84 14.11 26.17 7.97
N PHE A 85 13.49 24.99 8.11
CA PHE A 85 14.19 23.71 8.10
C PHE A 85 14.83 23.43 6.73
N PHE A 86 14.10 23.66 5.63
CA PHE A 86 14.61 23.43 4.28
C PHE A 86 15.68 24.45 3.89
N ASP A 87 15.47 25.72 4.21
CA ASP A 87 16.44 26.79 3.95
C ASP A 87 17.78 26.49 4.65
N GLY A 88 17.74 25.90 5.85
CA GLY A 88 18.93 25.47 6.59
C GLY A 88 19.67 24.23 6.02
N LEU A 89 19.10 23.56 5.01
CA LEU A 89 19.72 22.42 4.31
C LEU A 89 20.09 22.74 2.85
N LYS A 90 19.55 23.84 2.29
CA LYS A 90 19.72 24.19 0.87
C LYS A 90 21.18 24.36 0.47
N ALA A 91 21.93 25.18 1.20
CA ALA A 91 23.34 25.44 0.92
C ALA A 91 24.20 24.16 1.01
N ASP A 92 23.93 23.29 2.00
CA ASP A 92 24.65 22.03 2.16
C ASP A 92 24.38 21.06 1.00
N ALA A 93 23.13 21.01 0.52
CA ALA A 93 22.73 20.15 -0.60
C ALA A 93 23.31 20.64 -1.93
N GLU A 94 23.24 21.94 -2.23
CA GLU A 94 23.84 22.50 -3.44
C GLU A 94 25.37 22.31 -3.46
N ALA A 95 26.02 22.43 -2.30
CA ALA A 95 27.45 22.18 -2.16
C ALA A 95 27.85 20.70 -2.26
N ALA A 96 26.89 19.77 -2.18
CA ALA A 96 27.12 18.33 -2.20
C ALA A 96 26.99 17.70 -3.60
N ILE A 97 26.62 18.48 -4.62
CA ILE A 97 26.53 17.97 -6.00
C ILE A 97 27.86 17.35 -6.44
N ASP A 98 27.80 16.15 -7.01
CA ASP A 98 28.96 15.36 -7.43
C ASP A 98 30.00 15.03 -6.34
N ASP A 99 29.72 15.31 -5.05
CA ASP A 99 30.61 15.03 -3.92
C ASP A 99 29.98 13.99 -2.97
N PRO A 100 30.35 12.71 -3.09
CA PRO A 100 29.81 11.64 -2.26
C PRO A 100 30.08 11.82 -0.76
N GLU A 101 31.19 12.45 -0.37
CA GLU A 101 31.50 12.68 1.04
C GLU A 101 30.55 13.72 1.65
N ARG A 102 30.20 14.75 0.88
CA ARG A 102 29.21 15.77 1.29
C ARG A 102 27.79 15.24 1.26
N ILE A 103 27.41 14.43 0.27
CA ILE A 103 26.13 13.72 0.25
C ILE A 103 25.99 12.87 1.52
N LEU A 104 27.03 12.13 1.87
CA LEU A 104 27.07 11.33 3.08
C LEU A 104 26.96 12.18 4.37
N ALA A 105 27.64 13.32 4.42
CA ALA A 105 27.53 14.24 5.55
C ALA A 105 26.10 14.79 5.70
N LEU A 106 25.42 15.08 4.58
CA LEU A 106 24.03 15.52 4.56
C LEU A 106 23.07 14.41 5.00
N VAL A 107 23.28 13.17 4.54
CA VAL A 107 22.56 11.97 5.03
C VAL A 107 22.67 11.86 6.55
N ARG A 108 23.88 11.97 7.11
CA ARG A 108 24.11 11.94 8.57
C ARG A 108 23.38 13.06 9.31
N LYS A 109 23.40 14.29 8.75
CA LYS A 109 22.67 15.43 9.32
C LYS A 109 21.16 15.15 9.38
N ILE A 110 20.57 14.62 8.31
CA ILE A 110 19.14 14.28 8.26
C ILE A 110 18.79 13.15 9.23
N LEU A 111 19.62 12.10 9.31
CA LEU A 111 19.43 11.02 10.29
C LEU A 111 19.47 11.54 11.73
N GLY A 112 20.37 12.48 12.04
CA GLY A 112 20.43 13.15 13.34
C GLY A 112 19.16 13.95 13.67
N LEU A 113 18.61 14.66 12.69
CA LEU A 113 17.36 15.40 12.82
C LEU A 113 16.16 14.46 13.03
N ALA A 114 16.07 13.37 12.25
CA ALA A 114 15.04 12.35 12.39
C ALA A 114 15.07 11.71 13.79
N ARG A 115 16.27 11.43 14.32
CA ARG A 115 16.47 10.94 15.69
C ARG A 115 15.94 11.92 16.74
N GLY A 116 16.19 13.22 16.55
CA GLY A 116 15.66 14.28 17.42
C GLY A 116 14.13 14.32 17.41
N ALA A 117 13.52 14.30 16.23
CA ALA A 117 12.07 14.30 16.06
C ALA A 117 11.39 13.06 16.66
N ALA A 118 11.99 11.89 16.45
CA ALA A 118 11.47 10.64 16.99
C ALA A 118 11.48 10.62 18.52
N ARG A 119 12.54 11.13 19.17
CA ARG A 119 12.61 11.26 20.63
C ARG A 119 11.60 12.26 21.20
N ALA A 120 11.26 13.30 20.44
CA ALA A 120 10.26 14.30 20.83
C ALA A 120 8.81 13.80 20.63
N THR A 121 8.61 12.69 19.90
CA THR A 121 7.28 12.16 19.60
C THR A 121 6.71 11.42 20.82
N THR A 122 5.72 12.03 21.47
CA THR A 122 5.01 11.49 22.63
C THR A 122 3.51 11.44 22.34
N LEU A 123 2.75 10.62 23.07
CA LEU A 123 1.29 10.57 22.90
C LEU A 123 0.63 11.97 23.01
N PRO A 124 1.00 12.86 23.97
CA PRO A 124 0.48 14.22 24.00
C PRO A 124 0.80 15.05 22.75
N VAL A 125 2.00 14.89 22.17
CA VAL A 125 2.37 15.57 20.91
C VAL A 125 1.50 15.05 19.77
N LEU A 126 1.36 13.74 19.61
CA LEU A 126 0.51 13.15 18.58
C LEU A 126 -0.95 13.59 18.71
N ARG A 127 -1.48 13.64 19.94
CA ARG A 127 -2.83 14.15 20.21
C ARG A 127 -2.99 15.58 19.69
N ARG A 128 -2.06 16.48 20.05
CA ARG A 128 -2.09 17.88 19.61
C ARG A 128 -2.03 18.01 18.08
N GLU A 129 -1.23 17.19 17.41
CA GLU A 129 -1.14 17.21 15.95
C GLU A 129 -2.40 16.66 15.28
N LEU A 130 -3.02 15.62 15.85
CA LEU A 130 -4.29 15.07 15.34
C LEU A 130 -5.47 16.02 15.60
N GLU A 131 -5.50 16.71 16.74
CA GLU A 131 -6.49 17.76 17.03
C GLU A 131 -6.38 18.92 16.03
N PHE A 132 -5.16 19.29 15.64
CA PHE A 132 -4.95 20.27 14.57
C PHE A 132 -5.55 19.79 13.24
N LEU A 133 -5.34 18.53 12.85
CA LEU A 133 -5.93 17.95 11.65
C LEU A 133 -7.46 17.87 11.74
N ARG A 134 -8.01 17.56 12.92
CA ARG A 134 -9.47 17.58 13.16
C ARG A 134 -10.03 18.96 12.91
N ALA A 135 -9.45 19.99 13.54
CA ALA A 135 -9.90 21.36 13.41
C ALA A 135 -9.83 21.83 11.96
N LEU A 136 -8.78 21.45 11.23
CA LEU A 136 -8.67 21.75 9.81
C LEU A 136 -9.83 21.14 8.99
N VAL A 137 -10.15 19.87 9.22
CA VAL A 137 -11.14 19.12 8.42
C VAL A 137 -12.58 19.44 8.83
N GLU A 138 -12.87 19.38 10.13
CA GLU A 138 -14.23 19.56 10.65
C GLU A 138 -14.57 21.04 10.86
N ASP A 139 -13.69 21.83 11.48
CA ASP A 139 -14.02 23.20 11.86
C ASP A 139 -13.80 24.17 10.69
N ASP A 140 -12.63 24.10 10.03
CA ASP A 140 -12.26 25.05 9.00
C ASP A 140 -12.82 24.66 7.62
N LEU A 141 -12.78 23.39 7.20
CA LEU A 141 -13.38 22.97 5.92
C LEU A 141 -14.88 22.64 6.06
N GLY A 142 -15.32 22.33 7.28
CA GLY A 142 -16.71 21.98 7.55
C GLY A 142 -17.11 20.59 7.08
N LEU A 143 -16.15 19.69 6.81
CA LEU A 143 -16.34 18.30 6.39
C LEU A 143 -16.83 17.42 7.56
N THR A 144 -17.93 17.84 8.17
CA THR A 144 -18.58 17.12 9.27
C THR A 144 -19.23 15.83 8.75
N PRO A 145 -19.47 14.84 9.64
CA PRO A 145 -20.18 13.63 9.24
C PRO A 145 -21.55 13.89 8.60
N ALA A 146 -22.26 14.94 9.04
CA ALA A 146 -23.53 15.35 8.44
C ALA A 146 -23.34 15.79 6.98
N MET A 147 -22.38 16.68 6.73
CA MET A 147 -22.07 17.18 5.39
C MET A 147 -21.64 16.04 4.44
N LEU A 148 -20.83 15.11 4.92
CA LEU A 148 -20.42 13.93 4.14
C LEU A 148 -21.62 13.03 3.81
N GLY A 149 -22.51 12.79 4.78
CA GLY A 149 -23.75 12.05 4.55
C GLY A 149 -24.65 12.72 3.50
N ASP A 150 -24.82 14.04 3.58
CA ASP A 150 -25.61 14.81 2.60
C ASP A 150 -24.97 14.77 1.20
N THR A 151 -23.63 14.82 1.13
CA THR A 151 -22.89 14.70 -0.13
C THR A 151 -23.08 13.32 -0.77
N ILE A 152 -23.00 12.24 0.02
CA ILE A 152 -23.25 10.87 -0.46
C ILE A 152 -24.69 10.75 -1.01
N ALA A 153 -25.68 11.30 -0.28
CA ALA A 153 -27.05 11.31 -0.73
C ALA A 153 -27.23 12.10 -2.04
N ALA A 154 -26.59 13.27 -2.17
CA ALA A 154 -26.61 14.08 -3.38
C ALA A 154 -25.94 13.37 -4.57
N PHE A 155 -24.84 12.64 -4.33
CA PHE A 155 -24.20 11.82 -5.36
C PHE A 155 -25.13 10.72 -5.87
N LEU A 156 -25.76 9.97 -4.97
CA LEU A 156 -26.71 8.93 -5.36
C LEU A 156 -27.92 9.52 -6.12
N ALA A 157 -28.39 10.70 -5.73
CA ALA A 157 -29.42 11.47 -6.43
C ALA A 157 -29.03 11.81 -7.88
N GLU A 158 -27.87 12.44 -8.04
CA GLU A 158 -27.34 12.87 -9.34
C GLU A 158 -27.07 11.68 -10.26
N TRP A 159 -26.46 10.61 -9.72
CA TRP A 159 -26.13 9.43 -10.51
C TRP A 159 -27.40 8.74 -11.03
N ARG A 160 -28.43 8.62 -10.19
CA ARG A 160 -29.72 8.08 -10.60
C ARG A 160 -30.33 8.90 -11.74
N ALA A 161 -30.35 10.22 -11.62
CA ALA A 161 -30.91 11.10 -12.65
C ALA A 161 -30.19 10.93 -14.00
N ARG A 162 -28.86 10.86 -13.99
CA ARG A 162 -28.05 10.62 -15.20
C ARG A 162 -28.28 9.24 -15.79
N LEU A 163 -28.40 8.22 -14.95
CA LEU A 163 -28.72 6.87 -15.39
C LEU A 163 -30.11 6.78 -16.01
N ASP A 164 -31.09 7.49 -15.48
CA ASP A 164 -32.44 7.55 -16.06
C ASP A 164 -32.45 8.25 -17.42
N ALA A 165 -31.59 9.25 -17.62
CA ALA A 165 -31.39 9.93 -18.90
C ALA A 165 -30.50 9.17 -19.90
N ALA A 166 -29.77 8.13 -19.47
CA ALA A 166 -28.85 7.40 -20.33
C ALA A 166 -29.56 6.60 -21.43
N VAL A 167 -28.99 6.64 -22.65
CA VAL A 167 -29.47 5.87 -23.80
C VAL A 167 -29.30 4.37 -23.53
N GLU A 168 -30.33 3.57 -23.82
CA GLU A 168 -30.26 2.12 -23.66
C GLU A 168 -29.22 1.51 -24.62
N PRO A 169 -28.30 0.65 -24.13
CA PRO A 169 -27.37 -0.07 -24.99
C PRO A 169 -28.06 -0.96 -26.04
N ALA A 170 -27.42 -1.12 -27.19
CA ALA A 170 -27.93 -1.97 -28.27
C ALA A 170 -27.86 -3.46 -27.91
N ASP A 171 -26.93 -3.87 -27.05
CA ASP A 171 -26.78 -5.25 -26.60
C ASP A 171 -27.63 -5.55 -25.34
N ALA A 172 -28.07 -6.81 -25.23
CA ALA A 172 -28.95 -7.24 -24.13
C ALA A 172 -28.27 -7.20 -22.76
N ALA A 173 -26.96 -7.44 -22.70
CA ALA A 173 -26.21 -7.42 -21.45
C ALA A 173 -26.08 -5.98 -20.91
N GLY A 174 -25.80 -5.00 -21.78
CA GLY A 174 -25.77 -3.59 -21.46
C GLY A 174 -27.13 -3.07 -20.96
N ARG A 175 -28.24 -3.44 -21.61
CA ARG A 175 -29.59 -3.10 -21.11
C ARG A 175 -29.87 -3.68 -19.74
N ARG A 176 -29.49 -4.94 -19.51
CA ARG A 176 -29.64 -5.60 -18.21
C ARG A 176 -28.85 -4.84 -17.14
N ARG A 177 -27.59 -4.51 -17.40
CA ARG A 177 -26.76 -3.75 -16.46
C ARG A 177 -27.37 -2.39 -16.13
N LEU A 178 -27.77 -1.63 -17.15
CA LEU A 178 -28.41 -0.32 -16.97
C LEU A 178 -29.66 -0.40 -16.08
N ARG A 179 -30.55 -1.36 -16.32
CA ARG A 179 -31.79 -1.53 -15.52
C ARG A 179 -31.51 -1.96 -14.08
N LEU A 180 -30.53 -2.84 -13.86
CA LEU A 180 -30.11 -3.24 -12.52
C LEU A 180 -29.50 -2.07 -11.75
N ALA A 181 -28.64 -1.28 -12.38
CA ALA A 181 -28.05 -0.09 -11.76
C ALA A 181 -29.13 0.90 -11.32
N ARG A 182 -30.12 1.14 -12.18
CA ARG A 182 -31.28 1.99 -11.89
C ARG A 182 -32.07 1.51 -10.66
N ALA A 183 -32.38 0.21 -10.61
CA ALA A 183 -33.11 -0.38 -9.49
C ALA A 183 -32.32 -0.35 -8.18
N LEU A 184 -31.03 -0.68 -8.23
CA LEU A 184 -30.12 -0.64 -7.07
C LEU A 184 -30.02 0.78 -6.50
N LEU A 185 -29.77 1.78 -7.34
CA LEU A 185 -29.66 3.17 -6.88
C LEU A 185 -30.95 3.72 -6.30
N GLY A 186 -32.11 3.38 -6.87
CA GLY A 186 -33.40 3.76 -6.28
C GLY A 186 -33.55 3.23 -4.85
N ARG A 187 -33.12 1.99 -4.61
CA ARG A 187 -33.11 1.40 -3.26
C ARG A 187 -32.08 2.03 -2.34
N LEU A 188 -30.89 2.35 -2.84
CA LEU A 188 -29.84 3.01 -2.05
C LEU A 188 -30.23 4.43 -1.63
N GLN A 189 -30.91 5.19 -2.49
CA GLN A 189 -31.41 6.53 -2.15
C GLN A 189 -32.39 6.49 -0.97
N LEU A 190 -33.30 5.51 -0.94
CA LEU A 190 -34.24 5.33 0.18
C LEU A 190 -33.53 5.03 1.50
N ARG A 191 -32.30 4.54 1.44
CA ARG A 191 -31.49 4.11 2.59
C ARG A 191 -30.30 5.03 2.86
N ALA A 192 -30.16 6.14 2.12
CA ALA A 192 -28.99 7.02 2.22
C ALA A 192 -28.80 7.63 3.61
N ALA A 193 -29.87 7.79 4.40
CA ALA A 193 -29.79 8.27 5.77
C ALA A 193 -28.99 7.34 6.71
N LEU A 194 -28.84 6.06 6.34
CA LEU A 194 -28.04 5.08 7.09
C LEU A 194 -26.53 5.19 6.79
N LEU A 195 -26.12 5.95 5.75
CA LEU A 195 -24.72 6.10 5.32
C LEU A 195 -23.98 7.25 6.02
N ARG A 196 -24.39 7.64 7.24
CA ARG A 196 -23.73 8.73 7.96
C ARG A 196 -22.41 8.25 8.56
N PRO A 197 -21.26 8.88 8.22
CA PRO A 197 -20.00 8.57 8.88
C PRO A 197 -20.08 8.80 10.40
N PRO A 198 -19.30 8.08 11.20
CA PRO A 198 -19.12 8.40 12.62
C PRO A 198 -18.38 9.74 12.80
N ALA A 199 -18.58 10.40 13.94
CA ALA A 199 -17.77 11.56 14.35
C ALA A 199 -16.31 11.15 14.57
N ILE A 200 -15.38 12.08 14.32
CA ILE A 200 -13.95 11.80 14.43
C ILE A 200 -13.51 11.91 15.90
N ASP A 201 -13.25 10.77 16.55
CA ASP A 201 -12.60 10.72 17.86
C ASP A 201 -11.07 10.59 17.70
N MET A 202 -10.34 11.61 18.16
CA MET A 202 -8.89 11.68 18.01
C MET A 202 -8.12 10.90 19.06
N GLU A 203 -8.70 10.57 20.22
CA GLU A 203 -7.99 9.86 21.27
C GLU A 203 -7.68 8.40 20.88
N PRO A 204 -8.64 7.61 20.34
CA PRO A 204 -8.36 6.27 19.81
C PRO A 204 -7.34 6.31 18.69
N LEU A 205 -7.39 7.32 17.82
CA LEU A 205 -6.42 7.48 16.72
C LEU A 205 -5.02 7.82 17.25
N ALA A 206 -4.91 8.73 18.21
CA ALA A 206 -3.63 9.10 18.83
C ALA A 206 -2.98 7.89 19.50
N ARG A 207 -3.78 7.09 20.20
CA ARG A 207 -3.33 5.83 20.80
C ARG A 207 -2.95 4.81 19.75
N LEU A 208 -3.76 4.61 18.71
CA LEU A 208 -3.44 3.66 17.64
C LEU A 208 -2.19 4.07 16.87
N LEU A 209 -1.97 5.37 16.62
CA LEU A 209 -0.77 5.88 15.98
C LEU A 209 0.45 5.76 16.90
N PHE A 210 0.33 6.12 18.18
CA PHE A 210 1.37 5.92 19.17
C PHE A 210 1.69 4.43 19.33
N ASP A 211 0.68 3.58 19.34
CA ASP A 211 0.78 2.14 19.36
C ASP A 211 1.41 1.60 18.09
N LEU A 212 1.12 2.12 16.91
CA LEU A 212 1.80 1.72 15.68
C LEU A 212 3.27 2.14 15.70
N LEU A 213 3.57 3.35 16.16
CA LEU A 213 4.94 3.84 16.34
C LEU A 213 5.67 3.01 17.41
N THR A 214 5.01 2.54 18.46
CA THR A 214 5.63 1.74 19.51
C THR A 214 5.69 0.24 19.17
N ARG A 215 4.61 -0.35 18.67
CA ARG A 215 4.39 -1.77 18.31
C ARG A 215 4.94 -2.17 16.95
N GLY A 216 5.01 -1.26 15.98
CA GLY A 216 5.64 -1.48 14.66
C GLY A 216 7.13 -1.81 14.77
N GLY A 217 7.68 -1.68 15.98
CA GLY A 217 9.09 -1.76 16.23
C GLY A 217 9.77 -0.45 15.88
N ILE A 218 9.08 0.65 15.58
CA ILE A 218 9.75 1.94 15.50
C ILE A 218 10.23 2.34 16.89
N ALA A 219 9.54 2.12 18.01
CA ALA A 219 10.13 2.39 19.33
C ALA A 219 11.25 1.41 19.76
N ALA A 220 11.14 0.13 19.40
CA ALA A 220 12.20 -0.86 19.63
C ALA A 220 13.40 -0.60 18.72
N ALA A 221 13.16 -0.39 17.43
CA ALA A 221 14.12 0.11 16.48
C ALA A 221 14.58 1.50 16.85
N LEU A 222 13.86 2.40 17.51
CA LEU A 222 14.32 3.74 17.94
C LEU A 222 15.22 3.65 19.17
N ARG A 223 14.98 2.65 20.03
CA ARG A 223 15.89 2.28 21.13
C ARG A 223 17.13 1.55 20.61
N GLU A 224 16.96 0.67 19.63
CA GLU A 224 18.03 -0.02 18.90
C GLU A 224 18.60 0.82 17.75
N VAL A 225 18.06 2.01 17.48
CA VAL A 225 18.39 2.87 16.32
C VAL A 225 19.73 3.49 16.58
N ASP A 226 20.11 3.66 17.84
CA ASP A 226 21.48 4.00 18.16
C ASP A 226 22.45 2.89 17.73
N CYS A 227 22.06 1.61 17.75
CA CYS A 227 22.86 0.50 17.23
C CYS A 227 22.71 0.36 15.70
N ALA A 228 21.49 0.49 15.16
CA ALA A 228 21.21 0.38 13.75
C ALA A 228 21.80 1.56 12.96
N LEU A 229 21.62 2.80 13.40
CA LEU A 229 22.28 4.00 12.84
C LEU A 229 23.80 3.88 12.95
N LYS A 230 24.37 3.35 14.05
CA LYS A 230 25.81 3.05 14.10
C LYS A 230 26.19 1.99 13.06
N GLY A 231 25.35 0.98 12.85
CA GLY A 231 25.50 0.00 11.78
C GLY A 231 25.43 0.62 10.38
N ILE A 232 24.53 1.60 10.17
CA ILE A 232 24.49 2.42 8.97
C ILE A 232 25.80 3.18 8.84
N GLU A 233 26.18 3.98 9.84
CA GLU A 233 27.40 4.78 9.81
C GLU A 233 28.63 3.92 9.51
N ALA A 234 28.73 2.75 10.13
CA ALA A 234 29.78 1.77 9.86
C ALA A 234 29.69 1.17 8.44
N SER A 235 28.49 0.91 7.92
CA SER A 235 28.30 0.44 6.54
C SER A 235 28.64 1.54 5.52
N LEU A 236 28.29 2.79 5.82
CA LEU A 236 28.64 3.97 5.04
C LEU A 236 30.15 4.22 5.07
N ASP A 237 30.80 4.06 6.24
CA ASP A 237 32.25 4.15 6.40
C ASP A 237 32.96 3.02 5.64
N ALA A 238 32.43 1.79 5.70
CA ALA A 238 32.96 0.65 4.96
C ALA A 238 32.79 0.85 3.44
N ALA A 239 31.63 1.35 2.99
CA ALA A 239 31.41 1.72 1.60
C ALA A 239 32.40 2.80 1.17
N LEU A 240 32.58 3.87 1.95
CA LEU A 240 33.53 4.93 1.65
C LEU A 240 34.98 4.44 1.62
N ALA A 241 35.37 3.57 2.56
CA ALA A 241 36.68 2.93 2.57
C ALA A 241 36.89 2.04 1.32
N ALA A 242 35.88 1.26 0.93
CA ALA A 242 35.90 0.45 -0.29
C ALA A 242 35.98 1.34 -1.55
N GLY A 243 35.19 2.42 -1.60
CA GLY A 243 35.20 3.41 -2.67
C GLY A 243 36.57 4.06 -2.82
N ARG A 244 37.19 4.48 -1.72
CA ARG A 244 38.58 4.98 -1.72
C ARG A 244 39.58 3.93 -2.20
N ALA A 245 39.43 2.66 -1.79
CA ALA A 245 40.30 1.58 -2.25
C ALA A 245 40.17 1.31 -3.75
N VAL A 246 38.95 1.36 -4.31
CA VAL A 246 38.72 1.21 -5.75
C VAL A 246 39.19 2.45 -6.52
N ALA A 247 38.95 3.66 -6.00
CA ALA A 247 39.41 4.92 -6.59
C ALA A 247 40.95 5.09 -6.60
N VAL A 248 41.71 4.29 -5.86
CA VAL A 248 43.19 4.27 -5.98
C VAL A 248 43.65 3.52 -7.24
N THR A 249 42.77 2.69 -7.85
CA THR A 249 43.08 1.92 -9.08
C THR A 249 42.65 2.62 -10.38
N THR A 250 41.83 3.66 -10.27
CA THR A 250 41.35 4.51 -11.38
C THR A 250 41.68 5.95 -11.01
N GLU A 251 42.46 6.69 -11.80
CA GLU A 251 43.12 7.98 -11.43
C GLU A 251 42.26 9.16 -10.90
N GLU A 252 41.01 8.97 -10.48
CA GLU A 252 40.13 10.03 -9.98
C GLU A 252 39.61 9.75 -8.55
N ARG A 253 39.81 10.70 -7.64
CA ARG A 253 39.31 10.65 -6.25
C ARG A 253 37.82 11.02 -6.22
N GLY A 254 36.96 10.08 -5.85
CA GLY A 254 35.50 10.27 -5.71
C GLY A 254 34.74 9.00 -6.10
N ALA A 255 33.41 8.99 -6.07
CA ALA A 255 32.58 7.88 -6.56
C ALA A 255 33.16 7.35 -7.87
N VAL A 256 33.26 6.02 -8.02
CA VAL A 256 33.96 5.41 -9.16
C VAL A 256 33.19 5.78 -10.43
N LYS A 257 33.54 6.90 -11.05
CA LYS A 257 33.04 7.29 -12.37
C LYS A 257 33.64 6.29 -13.33
N LEU A 258 32.91 5.20 -13.54
CA LEU A 258 33.19 4.28 -14.63
C LEU A 258 33.22 5.13 -15.89
N LYS A 259 34.36 5.17 -16.58
CA LYS A 259 34.54 5.96 -17.80
C LYS A 259 33.38 5.67 -18.77
N ASN A 260 32.64 6.70 -19.18
CA ASN A 260 31.47 6.63 -20.05
C ASN A 260 30.21 5.94 -19.46
N ALA A 261 30.06 5.84 -18.13
CA ALA A 261 28.81 5.37 -17.53
C ALA A 261 27.75 6.47 -17.51
N ALA A 262 26.48 6.10 -17.72
CA ALA A 262 25.39 7.06 -17.68
C ALA A 262 25.21 7.69 -16.28
N GLU A 263 24.73 8.92 -16.22
CA GLU A 263 24.42 9.63 -14.98
C GLU A 263 22.93 9.46 -14.68
N TYR A 264 22.59 8.83 -13.56
CA TYR A 264 21.20 8.66 -13.14
C TYR A 264 20.66 9.97 -12.57
N SER A 265 19.40 10.29 -12.88
CA SER A 265 18.75 11.52 -12.42
C SER A 265 17.61 11.17 -11.46
N TYR A 266 17.88 11.24 -10.16
CA TYR A 266 16.97 10.87 -9.08
C TYR A 266 15.69 11.71 -9.10
N TYR A 267 15.81 13.03 -9.22
CA TYR A 267 14.63 13.89 -9.15
C TYR A 267 13.77 13.77 -10.42
N ALA A 268 14.40 13.74 -11.60
CA ALA A 268 13.68 13.53 -12.86
C ALA A 268 13.00 12.16 -12.93
N SER A 269 13.67 11.10 -12.46
CA SER A 269 13.08 9.76 -12.35
C SER A 269 11.88 9.76 -11.41
N TRP A 270 11.98 10.43 -10.26
CA TRP A 270 10.87 10.58 -9.33
C TRP A 270 9.71 11.36 -9.94
N LEU A 271 9.99 12.49 -10.60
CA LEU A 271 8.99 13.32 -11.28
C LEU A 271 8.23 12.58 -12.38
N LEU A 272 8.85 11.61 -13.06
CA LEU A 272 8.17 10.85 -14.11
C LEU A 272 7.65 9.49 -13.63
N SER A 273 7.93 9.08 -12.39
CA SER A 273 7.67 7.72 -11.88
C SER A 273 6.19 7.30 -11.91
N ASP A 274 5.26 8.25 -11.82
CA ASP A 274 3.82 8.06 -11.85
C ASP A 274 3.17 8.50 -13.18
N GLU A 275 3.96 8.99 -14.14
CA GLU A 275 3.46 9.53 -15.41
C GLU A 275 3.46 8.48 -16.53
N ASN A 276 2.43 8.48 -17.37
CA ASN A 276 2.45 7.75 -18.64
C ASN A 276 2.93 8.72 -19.73
N LEU A 277 4.22 8.64 -20.08
CA LEU A 277 4.86 9.60 -20.98
C LEU A 277 4.50 9.28 -22.45
N PRO A 278 3.68 10.09 -23.14
CA PRO A 278 3.24 9.80 -24.51
C PRO A 278 4.29 10.30 -25.52
N LEU A 279 5.53 9.85 -25.36
CA LEU A 279 6.65 10.09 -26.29
C LEU A 279 7.04 8.77 -26.96
N ILE A 280 7.88 8.83 -27.99
CA ILE A 280 8.27 7.65 -28.78
C ILE A 280 9.58 7.09 -28.25
N GLY A 281 9.54 5.85 -27.76
CA GLY A 281 10.71 5.06 -27.39
C GLY A 281 11.14 4.09 -28.49
N LEU A 282 12.32 3.51 -28.33
CA LEU A 282 12.80 2.43 -29.21
C LEU A 282 11.84 1.23 -29.26
N SER A 283 11.21 0.89 -28.13
CA SER A 283 10.25 -0.22 -28.06
C SER A 283 8.96 0.02 -28.83
N ASP A 284 8.62 1.29 -29.10
CA ASP A 284 7.41 1.64 -29.87
C ASP A 284 7.57 1.40 -31.38
N LEU A 285 8.79 1.19 -31.88
CA LEU A 285 9.04 0.99 -33.30
C LEU A 285 8.74 -0.47 -33.71
N LYS A 286 7.55 -0.71 -34.29
CA LYS A 286 7.19 -2.00 -34.89
C LYS A 286 7.95 -2.29 -36.18
N ASP A 287 8.24 -1.23 -36.94
CA ASP A 287 8.98 -1.27 -38.21
C ASP A 287 9.94 -0.06 -38.26
N ALA A 288 11.08 -0.18 -37.57
CA ALA A 288 12.10 0.87 -37.53
C ALA A 288 12.65 1.25 -38.93
N PRO A 289 12.96 0.29 -39.84
CA PRO A 289 13.40 0.62 -41.21
C PRO A 289 12.33 1.39 -41.99
N GLY A 290 11.06 0.96 -41.91
CA GLY A 290 9.96 1.65 -42.56
C GLY A 290 9.69 3.03 -41.96
N PHE A 291 9.86 3.20 -40.64
CA PHE A 291 9.72 4.49 -39.96
C PHE A 291 10.78 5.47 -40.44
N VAL A 292 12.06 5.07 -40.40
CA VAL A 292 13.19 5.88 -40.89
C VAL A 292 13.02 6.21 -42.37
N THR A 293 12.66 5.22 -43.20
CA THR A 293 12.48 5.42 -44.64
C THR A 293 11.35 6.41 -44.95
N GLN A 294 10.21 6.29 -44.26
CA GLN A 294 9.10 7.23 -44.42
C GLN A 294 9.49 8.63 -43.95
N LEU A 295 10.13 8.76 -42.78
CA LEU A 295 10.55 10.05 -42.25
C LEU A 295 11.58 10.73 -43.15
N ARG A 296 12.50 9.96 -43.75
CA ARG A 296 13.53 10.44 -44.68
C ARG A 296 12.98 10.84 -46.06
N ASN A 297 12.11 10.02 -46.64
CA ASN A 297 11.68 10.16 -48.04
C ASN A 297 10.26 10.69 -48.22
N GLY A 298 9.48 10.79 -47.14
CA GLY A 298 8.07 11.17 -47.20
C GLY A 298 7.88 12.61 -47.67
N ALA A 299 7.10 12.81 -48.72
CA ALA A 299 6.86 14.15 -49.29
C ALA A 299 5.71 14.92 -48.63
N LYS A 300 4.95 14.26 -47.74
CA LYS A 300 3.78 14.86 -47.11
C LYS A 300 4.20 15.82 -45.98
N SER A 301 3.23 16.63 -45.53
CA SER A 301 3.47 17.79 -44.65
C SER A 301 4.17 17.46 -43.33
N VAL A 302 3.81 16.36 -42.66
CA VAL A 302 4.38 16.02 -41.34
C VAL A 302 5.82 15.52 -41.44
N GLU A 303 6.12 14.60 -42.37
CA GLU A 303 7.50 14.11 -42.54
C GLU A 303 8.44 15.23 -42.96
N ARG A 304 7.96 16.15 -43.82
CA ARG A 304 8.70 17.33 -44.24
C ARG A 304 8.96 18.30 -43.08
N TYR A 305 7.95 18.58 -42.25
CA TYR A 305 8.11 19.41 -41.05
C TYR A 305 9.25 18.92 -40.17
N PHE A 306 9.32 17.61 -39.90
CA PHE A 306 10.42 17.09 -39.08
C PHE A 306 11.78 17.28 -39.74
N ARG A 307 11.94 16.94 -41.03
CA ARG A 307 13.23 17.06 -41.72
C ARG A 307 13.71 18.51 -41.87
N GLU A 308 12.81 19.42 -42.19
CA GLU A 308 13.16 20.79 -42.57
C GLU A 308 13.20 21.73 -41.36
N GLU A 309 12.27 21.57 -40.41
CA GLU A 309 12.04 22.54 -39.32
C GLU A 309 12.45 22.05 -37.93
N VAL A 310 12.49 20.73 -37.70
CA VAL A 310 12.77 20.15 -36.36
C VAL A 310 14.19 19.62 -36.26
N PHE A 311 14.67 18.93 -37.28
CA PHE A 311 15.96 18.23 -37.25
C PHE A 311 17.10 19.24 -37.40
N THR A 312 18.08 19.15 -36.50
CA THR A 312 19.38 19.82 -36.71
C THR A 312 20.14 19.13 -37.84
N GLU A 313 21.20 19.77 -38.33
CA GLU A 313 22.01 19.20 -39.41
C GLU A 313 22.59 17.83 -39.03
N ALA A 314 23.13 17.68 -37.83
CA ALA A 314 23.68 16.41 -37.34
C ALA A 314 22.61 15.32 -37.21
N GLU A 315 21.37 15.66 -36.85
CA GLU A 315 20.27 14.69 -36.77
C GLU A 315 19.72 14.33 -38.15
N ARG A 316 19.75 15.25 -39.11
CA ARG A 316 19.48 14.95 -40.53
C ARG A 316 20.52 13.98 -41.07
N GLU A 317 21.80 14.23 -40.85
CA GLU A 317 22.87 13.30 -41.25
C GLU A 317 22.62 11.91 -40.66
N ALA A 318 22.33 11.82 -39.35
CA ALA A 318 21.97 10.56 -38.71
C ALA A 318 20.74 9.87 -39.35
N LEU A 319 19.72 10.65 -39.77
CA LEU A 319 18.55 10.12 -40.49
C LEU A 319 18.91 9.55 -41.87
N TYR A 320 19.82 10.20 -42.59
CA TYR A 320 20.27 9.71 -43.90
C TYR A 320 21.17 8.48 -43.78
N ASP A 321 22.02 8.44 -42.75
CA ASP A 321 22.93 7.32 -42.46
C ASP A 321 22.21 6.09 -41.91
N ALA A 322 21.08 6.27 -41.22
CA ALA A 322 20.25 5.20 -40.68
C ALA A 322 19.54 4.33 -41.75
N ALA A 323 19.75 4.61 -43.04
CA ALA A 323 19.06 3.98 -44.15
C ALA A 323 19.60 2.59 -44.52
N GLY A 324 19.50 1.65 -43.58
CA GLY A 324 19.73 0.23 -43.79
C GLY A 324 18.47 -0.61 -43.53
N PRO A 325 18.49 -1.91 -43.86
CA PRO A 325 17.40 -2.85 -43.55
C PRO A 325 17.20 -3.05 -42.05
N GLU A 326 18.21 -2.72 -41.23
CA GLU A 326 18.13 -2.70 -39.76
C GLU A 326 18.90 -1.45 -39.26
N PRO A 327 18.21 -0.30 -39.05
CA PRO A 327 18.83 0.89 -38.50
C PRO A 327 19.45 0.60 -37.13
N GLU A 328 20.72 0.97 -36.94
CA GLU A 328 21.39 0.77 -35.67
C GLU A 328 20.77 1.64 -34.56
N ARG A 329 20.77 1.12 -33.32
CA ARG A 329 20.30 1.85 -32.13
C ARG A 329 20.95 3.24 -32.01
N ALA A 330 22.25 3.34 -32.29
CA ALA A 330 23.01 4.59 -32.18
C ALA A 330 22.51 5.66 -33.16
N ALA A 331 22.01 5.26 -34.34
CA ALA A 331 21.42 6.16 -35.32
C ALA A 331 19.95 6.49 -35.00
N LEU A 332 19.18 5.51 -34.47
CA LEU A 332 17.77 5.70 -34.11
C LEU A 332 17.57 6.68 -32.94
N LEU A 333 18.45 6.66 -31.94
CA LEU A 333 18.32 7.50 -30.74
C LEU A 333 18.28 9.01 -31.04
N PRO A 334 19.21 9.62 -31.78
CA PRO A 334 19.15 11.05 -32.12
C PRO A 334 17.94 11.39 -33.02
N ILE A 335 17.53 10.48 -33.93
CA ILE A 335 16.33 10.66 -34.74
C ILE A 335 15.08 10.74 -33.86
N LEU A 336 14.91 9.79 -32.94
CA LEU A 336 13.79 9.78 -32.01
C LEU A 336 13.85 10.96 -31.03
N ALA A 337 15.04 11.37 -30.60
CA ALA A 337 15.22 12.56 -29.75
C ALA A 337 14.70 13.83 -30.46
N ALA A 338 15.02 13.99 -31.74
CA ALA A 338 14.53 15.09 -32.56
C ALA A 338 13.01 15.04 -32.74
N VAL A 339 12.45 13.85 -33.00
CA VAL A 339 10.99 13.66 -33.11
C VAL A 339 10.30 14.03 -31.79
N ASN A 340 10.79 13.50 -30.66
CA ASN A 340 10.26 13.79 -29.33
C ASN A 340 10.42 15.27 -28.96
N ARG A 341 11.51 15.94 -29.39
CA ARG A 341 11.68 17.39 -29.23
C ARG A 341 10.61 18.16 -30.00
N GLY A 342 10.31 17.76 -31.24
CA GLY A 342 9.22 18.33 -32.01
C GLY A 342 7.84 18.13 -31.36
N MET A 343 7.59 16.94 -30.80
CA MET A 343 6.36 16.63 -30.05
C MET A 343 6.22 17.47 -28.78
N GLN A 344 7.34 17.79 -28.12
CA GLN A 344 7.35 18.57 -26.89
C GLN A 344 7.18 20.08 -27.15
N ALA A 345 7.66 20.59 -28.30
CA ALA A 345 7.78 22.03 -28.52
C ALA A 345 6.45 22.73 -28.84
N ARG A 346 5.60 22.12 -29.68
CA ARG A 346 4.37 22.76 -30.19
C ARG A 346 3.47 21.75 -30.90
N GLU A 347 2.26 22.20 -31.25
CA GLU A 347 1.33 21.43 -32.07
C GLU A 347 1.92 21.18 -33.46
N ILE A 348 2.07 19.91 -33.85
CA ILE A 348 2.66 19.53 -35.14
C ILE A 348 1.78 20.05 -36.31
N LEU A 349 0.46 20.07 -36.13
CA LEU A 349 -0.47 20.52 -37.16
C LEU A 349 -0.40 22.02 -37.45
N ALA A 350 0.14 22.85 -36.56
CA ALA A 350 0.27 24.29 -36.78
C ALA A 350 1.14 24.64 -38.03
N PHE A 351 1.93 23.69 -38.53
CA PHE A 351 2.81 23.84 -39.70
C PHE A 351 2.18 23.39 -41.02
N SER A 352 1.12 22.61 -40.97
CA SER A 352 0.32 22.26 -42.14
C SER A 352 -0.94 23.12 -42.15
N ILE A 353 -1.34 23.67 -43.30
CA ILE A 353 -2.72 24.15 -43.42
C ILE A 353 -3.60 22.94 -43.10
N GLU A 354 -4.51 23.06 -42.14
CA GLU A 354 -5.28 21.92 -41.61
C GLU A 354 -5.98 21.14 -42.73
N ASP A 355 -6.46 21.86 -43.75
CA ASP A 355 -7.05 21.30 -44.97
C ASP A 355 -6.06 20.43 -45.76
N THR A 356 -4.78 20.82 -45.81
CA THR A 356 -3.70 20.02 -46.42
C THR A 356 -3.50 18.73 -45.64
N PHE A 357 -3.40 18.77 -44.31
CA PHE A 357 -3.25 17.53 -43.52
C PHE A 357 -4.46 16.59 -43.68
N ARG A 358 -5.68 17.14 -43.60
CA ARG A 358 -6.92 16.37 -43.82
C ARG A 358 -6.93 15.71 -45.20
N SER A 359 -6.47 16.42 -46.23
CA SER A 359 -6.38 15.87 -47.60
C SER A 359 -5.29 14.79 -47.76
N GLU A 360 -4.17 14.91 -47.04
CA GLU A 360 -3.01 14.03 -47.20
C GLU A 360 -3.12 12.72 -46.39
N TYR A 361 -3.75 12.74 -45.22
CA TYR A 361 -3.78 11.59 -44.30
C TYR A 361 -5.18 11.17 -43.83
N GLY A 362 -6.20 12.04 -43.99
CA GLY A 362 -7.47 11.89 -43.29
C GLY A 362 -7.30 12.08 -41.77
N MET A 363 -8.36 12.52 -41.07
CA MET A 363 -8.32 12.66 -39.61
C MET A 363 -9.45 11.84 -38.97
N PRO A 364 -9.15 10.82 -38.15
CA PRO A 364 -10.18 10.08 -37.42
C PRO A 364 -10.93 10.97 -36.41
N ASP A 365 -12.19 10.64 -36.12
CA ASP A 365 -13.04 11.38 -35.18
C ASP A 365 -12.42 11.49 -33.77
N GLU A 366 -11.68 10.47 -33.33
CA GLU A 366 -11.01 10.47 -32.03
C GLU A 366 -9.88 11.51 -31.98
N LEU A 367 -9.11 11.62 -33.08
CA LEU A 367 -8.02 12.60 -33.18
C LEU A 367 -8.58 14.02 -33.30
N LEU A 368 -9.72 14.21 -33.98
CA LEU A 368 -10.44 15.48 -34.04
C LEU A 368 -10.91 15.94 -32.65
N LYS A 369 -11.49 15.03 -31.86
CA LYS A 369 -11.90 15.32 -30.48
C LYS A 369 -10.71 15.72 -29.62
N LEU A 370 -9.61 14.98 -29.71
CA LEU A 370 -8.39 15.27 -28.96
C LEU A 370 -7.76 16.60 -29.38
N ARG A 371 -7.77 16.92 -30.69
CA ARG A 371 -7.38 18.25 -31.21
C ARG A 371 -8.21 19.36 -30.58
N ASP A 372 -9.52 19.17 -30.47
CA ASP A 372 -10.43 20.17 -29.91
C ASP A 372 -10.32 20.33 -28.39
N SER A 373 -9.76 19.35 -27.69
CA SER A 373 -9.64 19.34 -26.23
C SER A 373 -8.22 19.55 -25.69
N PHE A 374 -7.15 19.24 -26.43
CA PHE A 374 -5.80 19.19 -25.85
C PHE A 374 -5.33 20.51 -25.23
N ALA A 375 -5.74 21.64 -25.82
CA ALA A 375 -5.40 22.96 -25.31
C ALA A 375 -6.03 23.23 -23.93
N LYS A 376 -7.20 22.66 -23.69
CA LYS A 376 -7.91 22.74 -22.40
C LYS A 376 -7.30 21.81 -21.36
N ASP A 377 -6.82 20.63 -21.79
CA ASP A 377 -6.44 19.54 -20.90
C ASP A 377 -4.91 19.37 -20.72
N GLN A 378 -4.10 20.23 -21.34
CA GLN A 378 -2.63 20.11 -21.43
C GLN A 378 -2.15 18.77 -22.04
N GLU A 379 -2.88 18.28 -23.03
CA GLU A 379 -2.63 16.98 -23.65
C GLU A 379 -1.86 17.09 -24.97
N LEU A 380 -1.11 18.18 -25.20
CA LEU A 380 -0.33 18.37 -26.43
C LEU A 380 0.52 17.14 -26.80
N PHE A 381 1.18 16.54 -25.82
CA PHE A 381 2.06 15.40 -26.08
C PHE A 381 1.26 14.18 -26.53
N LEU A 382 0.10 13.92 -25.91
CA LEU A 382 -0.80 12.83 -26.31
C LEU A 382 -1.40 13.09 -27.70
N PHE A 383 -1.81 14.32 -27.98
CA PHE A 383 -2.27 14.73 -29.31
C PHE A 383 -1.21 14.48 -30.38
N ASN A 384 0.00 15.00 -30.18
CA ASN A 384 1.12 14.79 -31.08
C ASN A 384 1.46 13.30 -31.22
N ARG A 385 1.37 12.51 -30.13
CA ARG A 385 1.58 11.04 -30.19
C ARG A 385 0.54 10.36 -31.07
N ARG A 386 -0.75 10.62 -30.86
CA ARG A 386 -1.85 10.03 -31.65
C ARG A 386 -1.78 10.45 -33.13
N LEU A 387 -1.39 11.69 -33.39
CA LEU A 387 -1.14 12.19 -34.74
C LEU A 387 -0.04 11.37 -35.43
N LEU A 388 1.10 11.15 -34.74
CA LEU A 388 2.21 10.37 -35.29
C LEU A 388 1.87 8.88 -35.45
N GLU A 389 1.12 8.28 -34.53
CA GLU A 389 0.59 6.91 -34.68
C GLU A 389 -0.25 6.76 -35.94
N HIS A 390 -1.02 7.79 -36.30
CA HIS A 390 -1.82 7.81 -37.52
C HIS A 390 -0.95 8.02 -38.78
N VAL A 391 -0.04 9.00 -38.76
CA VAL A 391 0.87 9.29 -39.89
C VAL A 391 1.79 8.11 -40.20
N PHE A 392 2.29 7.44 -39.16
CA PHE A 392 3.19 6.29 -39.24
C PHE A 392 2.45 4.98 -38.91
N ALA A 393 1.20 4.86 -39.35
CA ALA A 393 0.37 3.68 -39.10
C ALA A 393 1.08 2.37 -39.49
N GLY A 394 0.98 1.38 -38.60
CA GLY A 394 1.65 0.08 -38.74
C GLY A 394 3.14 0.08 -38.37
N LYS A 395 3.77 1.25 -38.19
CA LYS A 395 5.19 1.39 -37.83
C LYS A 395 5.40 1.71 -36.36
N LEU A 396 4.40 2.29 -35.71
CA LEU A 396 4.39 2.60 -34.28
C LEU A 396 3.43 1.70 -33.48
N GLU A 397 3.77 1.47 -32.22
CA GLU A 397 2.86 0.90 -31.22
C GLU A 397 1.81 1.93 -30.80
N THR A 398 0.59 1.44 -30.57
CA THR A 398 -0.53 2.29 -30.15
C THR A 398 -0.43 2.52 -28.65
N PHE A 399 -0.35 3.78 -28.24
CA PHE A 399 -0.33 4.16 -26.84
C PHE A 399 -1.63 3.74 -26.14
N SER A 400 -1.54 3.14 -24.96
CA SER A 400 -2.70 2.60 -24.22
C SER A 400 -3.02 3.43 -22.97
N ASP A 401 -4.15 4.11 -22.98
CA ASP A 401 -4.64 5.04 -21.95
C ASP A 401 -6.02 4.64 -21.37
N GLY A 402 -6.50 3.43 -21.66
CA GLY A 402 -7.86 3.00 -21.32
C GLY A 402 -8.14 2.80 -19.82
N PHE A 403 -9.43 2.73 -19.46
CA PHE A 403 -9.92 2.55 -18.09
C PHE A 403 -9.31 1.36 -17.33
N GLY A 404 -9.01 0.24 -18.01
CA GLY A 404 -8.35 -0.91 -17.39
C GLY A 404 -6.95 -0.58 -16.86
N ASN A 405 -6.21 0.30 -17.56
CA ASN A 405 -4.93 0.83 -17.09
C ASN A 405 -5.14 1.80 -15.93
N TRP A 406 -6.15 2.67 -15.98
CA TRP A 406 -6.48 3.55 -14.84
C TRP A 406 -6.83 2.76 -13.57
N LEU A 407 -7.72 1.77 -13.66
CA LEU A 407 -8.13 0.94 -12.52
C LEU A 407 -6.94 0.14 -11.96
N TRP A 408 -6.17 -0.50 -12.83
CA TRP A 408 -5.02 -1.27 -12.38
C TRP A 408 -3.96 -0.35 -11.78
N TRP A 409 -3.55 0.71 -12.47
CA TRP A 409 -2.38 1.48 -12.08
C TRP A 409 -2.61 2.66 -11.14
N ASP A 410 -3.78 3.30 -11.19
CA ASP A 410 -4.04 4.49 -10.39
C ASP A 410 -4.88 4.17 -9.13
N VAL A 411 -5.53 3.00 -9.09
CA VAL A 411 -6.38 2.57 -7.97
C VAL A 411 -5.82 1.35 -7.25
N ILE A 412 -5.46 0.28 -7.96
CA ILE A 412 -5.05 -1.01 -7.34
C ILE A 412 -3.54 -1.06 -7.05
N ASN A 413 -2.72 -0.73 -8.04
CA ASN A 413 -1.27 -0.86 -8.02
C ASN A 413 -0.57 -0.01 -6.94
N PRO A 414 -0.94 1.29 -6.71
CA PRO A 414 -0.26 2.13 -5.73
C PRO A 414 -0.40 1.60 -4.29
N GLY A 415 -1.40 0.74 -4.05
CA GLY A 415 -1.69 0.16 -2.74
C GLY A 415 -0.95 -1.16 -2.45
N LEU A 416 -0.46 -1.90 -3.45
CA LEU A 416 0.04 -3.28 -3.25
C LEU A 416 1.37 -3.60 -3.96
N VAL A 417 1.62 -3.10 -5.17
CA VAL A 417 2.73 -3.54 -6.05
C VAL A 417 3.24 -2.38 -6.91
N ALA A 418 3.64 -1.27 -6.29
CA ALA A 418 4.12 -0.10 -7.02
C ALA A 418 5.36 -0.44 -7.89
N TYR A 419 5.23 -0.27 -9.21
CA TYR A 419 6.34 -0.30 -10.18
C TYR A 419 6.77 1.14 -10.47
N PRO A 420 8.06 1.52 -10.34
CA PRO A 420 8.54 2.78 -10.91
C PRO A 420 8.39 2.69 -12.44
N ARG A 421 7.52 3.53 -13.03
CA ARG A 421 7.21 3.45 -14.46
C ARG A 421 8.37 3.89 -15.34
N ASN A 422 9.04 4.96 -14.93
CA ASN A 422 10.03 5.69 -15.72
C ASN A 422 11.32 5.95 -14.92
N GLN A 423 12.47 5.76 -15.57
CA GLN A 423 13.78 6.09 -15.01
C GLN A 423 14.56 6.98 -15.98
N VAL A 424 15.02 8.13 -15.48
CA VAL A 424 15.72 9.15 -16.25
C VAL A 424 17.23 9.07 -16.02
N PHE A 425 18.00 9.11 -17.10
CA PHE A 425 19.46 9.14 -17.07
C PHE A 425 20.02 9.94 -18.24
N VAL A 426 21.21 10.51 -18.05
CA VAL A 426 22.01 11.15 -19.10
C VAL A 426 23.05 10.13 -19.56
N THR A 427 23.21 9.92 -20.87
CA THR A 427 24.22 8.98 -21.38
C THR A 427 25.63 9.37 -20.96
N GLY A 428 26.55 8.40 -20.85
CA GLY A 428 27.90 8.67 -20.34
C GLY A 428 28.78 9.55 -21.23
N ASP A 429 28.40 9.74 -22.49
CA ASP A 429 28.98 10.73 -23.42
C ASP A 429 28.28 12.10 -23.33
N ARG A 430 27.27 12.23 -22.46
CA ARG A 430 26.44 13.42 -22.23
C ARG A 430 25.79 13.98 -23.49
N ARG A 431 25.44 13.10 -24.43
CA ARG A 431 24.78 13.48 -25.70
C ARG A 431 23.27 13.27 -25.72
N LEU A 432 22.73 12.44 -24.83
CA LEU A 432 21.32 12.13 -24.76
C LEU A 432 20.80 12.18 -23.32
N VAL A 433 19.63 12.78 -23.14
CA VAL A 433 18.80 12.58 -21.96
C VAL A 433 17.77 11.50 -22.30
N MET A 434 17.76 10.43 -21.52
CA MET A 434 16.94 9.24 -21.74
C MET A 434 15.95 9.06 -20.59
N CYS A 435 14.75 8.59 -20.91
CA CYS A 435 13.78 8.03 -19.97
C CYS A 435 13.51 6.60 -20.41
N ASP A 436 14.13 5.62 -19.75
CA ASP A 436 14.18 4.24 -20.24
C ASP A 436 14.68 4.14 -21.70
N ASP A 437 13.84 3.73 -22.66
CA ASP A 437 14.12 3.75 -24.12
C ASP A 437 13.81 5.06 -24.80
N ILE A 438 13.12 5.97 -24.13
CA ILE A 438 12.59 7.20 -24.73
C ILE A 438 13.70 8.25 -24.69
N PRO A 439 14.30 8.64 -25.82
CA PRO A 439 15.22 9.77 -25.83
C PRO A 439 14.41 11.06 -25.68
N LEU A 440 14.58 11.74 -24.55
CA LEU A 440 13.89 12.99 -24.24
C LEU A 440 14.51 14.17 -24.99
N PHE A 441 15.84 14.16 -25.15
CA PHE A 441 16.61 15.24 -25.76
C PHE A 441 17.99 14.78 -26.21
N SER A 442 18.56 15.46 -27.21
CA SER A 442 19.87 15.22 -27.83
C SER A 442 20.66 16.53 -27.93
N GLY A 443 21.98 16.46 -27.79
CA GLY A 443 22.85 17.64 -27.82
C GLY A 443 24.29 17.33 -27.42
N THR A 444 24.95 18.32 -26.81
CA THR A 444 26.36 18.26 -26.38
C THR A 444 26.46 18.70 -24.93
N ASP A 445 27.15 17.91 -24.10
CA ASP A 445 27.36 18.17 -22.67
C ASP A 445 26.06 18.39 -21.88
N LEU A 446 25.09 17.51 -22.11
CA LEU A 446 23.76 17.62 -21.52
C LEU A 446 23.75 17.31 -20.02
N ARG A 447 22.84 17.98 -19.32
CA ARG A 447 22.27 17.63 -18.02
C ARG A 447 20.81 17.24 -18.20
N TRP A 448 20.25 16.53 -17.22
CA TRP A 448 18.87 16.03 -17.33
C TRP A 448 17.84 17.16 -17.48
N PHE A 449 18.11 18.31 -16.86
CA PHE A 449 17.23 19.48 -16.92
C PHE A 449 17.40 20.33 -18.19
N ASP A 450 18.27 19.94 -19.12
CA ASP A 450 18.34 20.55 -20.45
C ASP A 450 17.24 20.03 -21.39
N ALA A 451 16.60 18.90 -21.06
CA ALA A 451 15.49 18.38 -21.84
C ALA A 451 14.27 19.34 -21.75
N PRO A 452 13.54 19.61 -22.85
CA PRO A 452 12.56 20.71 -22.94
C PRO A 452 11.58 20.79 -21.77
N MET A 453 11.00 19.65 -21.36
CA MET A 453 10.04 19.60 -20.24
C MET A 453 10.62 19.96 -18.87
N PHE A 454 11.93 19.94 -18.68
CA PHE A 454 12.62 20.21 -17.42
C PHE A 454 13.36 21.55 -17.39
N THR A 455 13.36 22.31 -18.49
CA THR A 455 14.10 23.58 -18.60
C THR A 455 13.58 24.73 -17.72
N GLY A 456 12.43 24.54 -17.05
CA GLY A 456 11.75 25.63 -16.33
C GLY A 456 10.89 26.53 -17.23
N THR A 457 10.97 26.37 -18.55
CA THR A 457 10.23 27.21 -19.51
C THR A 457 8.82 26.65 -19.76
N PRO A 458 7.77 27.47 -19.69
CA PRO A 458 6.42 27.04 -20.02
C PRO A 458 6.30 26.51 -21.45
N ILE A 459 5.74 25.31 -21.59
CA ILE A 459 5.38 24.74 -22.88
C ILE A 459 3.87 24.96 -23.10
N GLU A 460 3.51 25.63 -24.18
CA GLU A 460 2.11 25.93 -24.50
C GLU A 460 1.31 24.64 -24.67
N ASN A 461 0.23 24.48 -23.89
CA ASN A 461 -0.63 23.30 -23.85
C ASN A 461 0.10 21.97 -23.55
N GLY A 462 1.38 22.02 -23.15
CA GLY A 462 2.25 20.85 -22.97
C GLY A 462 2.75 20.67 -21.54
N TRP A 463 3.60 19.67 -21.35
CA TRP A 463 4.13 19.30 -20.05
C TRP A 463 5.42 20.04 -19.77
N TRP A 464 5.50 20.70 -18.62
CA TRP A 464 6.73 21.33 -18.16
C TRP A 464 6.79 21.36 -16.63
N PHE A 465 7.99 21.50 -16.07
CA PHE A 465 8.24 21.61 -14.63
C PHE A 465 8.89 22.95 -14.27
N ASN A 466 8.54 23.50 -13.11
CA ASN A 466 9.06 24.76 -12.56
C ASN A 466 10.08 24.50 -11.44
N TYR A 467 11.09 25.37 -11.37
CA TYR A 467 12.27 25.31 -10.48
C TYR A 467 12.57 26.66 -9.81
N GLU A 468 11.58 27.55 -9.73
CA GLU A 468 11.79 28.93 -9.30
C GLU A 468 12.38 29.08 -7.88
N ARG A 469 11.96 28.23 -6.92
CA ARG A 469 12.41 28.31 -5.51
C ARG A 469 13.60 27.41 -5.16
N ALA A 470 13.79 26.37 -5.96
CA ALA A 470 14.83 25.38 -5.77
C ALA A 470 15.38 25.00 -7.14
N SER A 471 16.69 25.20 -7.30
CA SER A 471 17.39 24.87 -8.53
C SER A 471 17.22 23.39 -8.89
N PRO A 472 17.28 23.03 -10.19
CA PRO A 472 17.31 21.63 -10.60
C PRO A 472 18.39 20.84 -9.87
N GLU A 473 19.56 21.43 -9.64
CA GLU A 473 20.67 20.85 -8.89
C GLU A 473 20.32 20.53 -7.43
N PHE A 474 19.70 21.48 -6.71
CA PHE A 474 19.24 21.22 -5.35
C PHE A 474 18.21 20.08 -5.32
N CYS A 475 17.22 20.11 -6.23
CA CYS A 475 16.19 19.09 -6.31
C CYS A 475 16.78 17.70 -6.55
N GLU A 476 17.80 17.60 -7.41
CA GLU A 476 18.52 16.37 -7.71
C GLU A 476 19.22 15.79 -6.48
N VAL A 477 20.05 16.58 -5.79
CA VAL A 477 20.73 16.14 -4.56
C VAL A 477 19.73 15.80 -3.45
N TRP A 478 18.68 16.60 -3.31
CA TRP A 478 17.62 16.36 -2.33
C TRP A 478 16.94 15.00 -2.56
N ALA A 479 16.58 14.69 -3.81
CA ALA A 479 16.00 13.42 -4.19
C ALA A 479 16.97 12.25 -3.96
N GLN A 480 18.24 12.42 -4.31
CA GLN A 480 19.28 11.41 -4.09
C GLN A 480 19.43 11.08 -2.60
N VAL A 481 19.58 12.10 -1.75
CA VAL A 481 19.75 11.93 -0.30
C VAL A 481 18.55 11.20 0.31
N TRP A 482 17.33 11.61 -0.01
CA TRP A 482 16.14 10.95 0.52
C TRP A 482 15.95 9.53 -0.03
N THR A 483 16.39 9.26 -1.25
CA THR A 483 16.39 7.91 -1.81
C THR A 483 17.37 6.99 -1.08
N ILE A 484 18.59 7.46 -0.83
CA ILE A 484 19.61 6.72 -0.05
C ILE A 484 19.13 6.48 1.39
N CYS A 485 18.61 7.52 2.05
CA CYS A 485 18.00 7.38 3.38
C CYS A 485 16.86 6.36 3.37
N GLY A 486 16.05 6.36 2.31
CA GLY A 486 14.96 5.43 2.10
C GLY A 486 15.44 3.98 2.02
N GLU A 487 16.33 3.65 1.11
CA GLU A 487 16.85 2.26 0.99
C GLU A 487 17.55 1.80 2.27
N CYS A 488 18.31 2.70 2.91
CA CYS A 488 19.00 2.40 4.14
C CYS A 488 18.01 2.08 5.29
N ALA A 489 16.95 2.88 5.44
CA ALA A 489 15.95 2.66 6.47
C ALA A 489 15.16 1.36 6.26
N LYS A 490 14.87 0.98 5.01
CA LYS A 490 14.21 -0.31 4.72
C LYS A 490 15.13 -1.49 5.05
N ALA A 491 16.41 -1.42 4.65
CA ALA A 491 17.39 -2.47 4.93
C ALA A 491 17.49 -2.75 6.43
N ILE A 492 17.61 -1.69 7.24
CA ILE A 492 17.61 -1.79 8.70
C ILE A 492 16.33 -2.40 9.22
N TRP A 493 15.18 -1.93 8.73
CA TRP A 493 13.90 -2.42 9.21
C TRP A 493 13.81 -3.93 9.03
N HIS A 494 14.20 -4.44 7.85
CA HIS A 494 14.23 -5.87 7.61
C HIS A 494 15.26 -6.60 8.46
N LEU A 495 16.48 -6.08 8.58
CA LEU A 495 17.55 -6.72 9.37
C LEU A 495 17.28 -6.75 10.88
N VAL A 496 16.65 -5.72 11.43
CA VAL A 496 16.24 -5.66 12.85
C VAL A 496 15.03 -6.56 13.13
N LYS A 497 14.25 -6.89 12.09
CA LYS A 497 13.08 -7.76 12.18
C LYS A 497 13.36 -9.22 11.83
N VAL A 498 14.63 -9.62 11.74
CA VAL A 498 15.02 -11.02 11.62
C VAL A 498 14.46 -11.78 12.84
N GLN A 499 13.59 -12.74 12.57
CA GLN A 499 12.94 -13.55 13.59
C GLN A 499 12.89 -15.01 13.13
N PRO A 500 12.64 -15.97 14.05
CA PRO A 500 12.42 -17.36 13.69
C PRO A 500 11.47 -17.52 12.51
N GLY A 501 11.73 -18.50 11.64
CA GLY A 501 10.90 -18.84 10.48
C GLY A 501 10.85 -17.83 9.34
N HIS A 502 11.39 -16.61 9.51
CA HIS A 502 11.54 -15.63 8.43
C HIS A 502 12.98 -15.12 8.31
N GLU A 503 13.97 -15.81 8.89
CA GLU A 503 15.36 -15.37 8.83
C GLU A 503 15.86 -15.28 7.39
N ALA A 504 15.53 -16.27 6.55
CA ALA A 504 15.94 -16.26 5.15
C ALA A 504 15.32 -15.08 4.39
N GLN A 505 14.04 -14.79 4.64
CA GLN A 505 13.31 -13.68 4.04
C GLN A 505 13.94 -12.33 4.43
N ALA A 506 14.00 -12.07 5.74
CA ALA A 506 14.44 -10.81 6.29
C ALA A 506 15.92 -10.54 5.98
N ALA A 507 16.78 -11.56 6.06
CA ALA A 507 18.19 -11.44 5.71
C ALA A 507 18.38 -11.20 4.21
N THR A 508 17.68 -11.92 3.34
CA THR A 508 17.84 -11.77 1.89
C THR A 508 17.33 -10.41 1.41
N VAL A 509 16.12 -10.02 1.82
CA VAL A 509 15.56 -8.70 1.46
C VAL A 509 16.40 -7.58 2.04
N GLY A 510 16.76 -7.66 3.34
CA GLY A 510 17.62 -6.66 3.98
C GLY A 510 19.00 -6.54 3.33
N THR A 511 19.58 -7.66 2.87
CA THR A 511 20.86 -7.67 2.15
C THR A 511 20.73 -7.04 0.76
N ILE A 512 19.66 -7.33 0.01
CA ILE A 512 19.40 -6.70 -1.29
C ILE A 512 19.34 -5.17 -1.14
N GLU A 513 18.63 -4.68 -0.13
CA GLU A 513 18.49 -3.23 0.10
C GLU A 513 19.76 -2.57 0.62
N LEU A 514 20.55 -3.30 1.41
CA LEU A 514 21.88 -2.85 1.81
C LEU A 514 22.81 -2.74 0.59
N ILE A 515 22.77 -3.72 -0.31
CA ILE A 515 23.53 -3.69 -1.58
C ILE A 515 23.08 -2.49 -2.43
N GLU A 516 21.77 -2.25 -2.56
CA GLU A 516 21.26 -1.09 -3.29
C GLU A 516 21.70 0.24 -2.66
N THR A 517 21.72 0.33 -1.32
CA THR A 517 22.22 1.51 -0.60
C THR A 517 23.69 1.75 -0.91
N ILE A 518 24.54 0.72 -0.76
CA ILE A 518 25.97 0.80 -1.05
C ILE A 518 26.20 1.17 -2.53
N GLN A 519 25.44 0.57 -3.43
CA GLN A 519 25.51 0.84 -4.87
C GLN A 519 25.24 2.31 -5.18
N GLN A 520 24.17 2.88 -4.62
CA GLN A 520 23.81 4.28 -4.83
C GLN A 520 24.86 5.26 -4.29
N ILE A 521 25.50 4.93 -3.18
CA ILE A 521 26.55 5.76 -2.59
C ILE A 521 27.85 5.68 -3.41
N LEU A 522 28.26 4.47 -3.78
CA LEU A 522 29.55 4.24 -4.46
C LEU A 522 29.53 4.69 -5.92
N PHE A 523 28.39 4.56 -6.59
CA PHE A 523 28.29 4.74 -8.03
C PHE A 523 27.25 5.77 -8.46
N GLY A 524 26.55 6.41 -7.51
CA GLY A 524 25.60 7.48 -7.79
C GLY A 524 24.35 7.05 -8.55
N LYS A 525 24.03 5.75 -8.60
CA LYS A 525 22.83 5.24 -9.30
C LYS A 525 22.31 3.94 -8.68
N PRO A 526 21.00 3.64 -8.77
CA PRO A 526 20.45 2.36 -8.31
C PRO A 526 20.90 1.18 -9.19
N LEU A 527 20.81 -0.03 -8.65
CA LEU A 527 21.22 -1.25 -9.36
C LEU A 527 20.43 -1.47 -10.65
N SER A 528 19.13 -1.16 -10.63
CA SER A 528 18.24 -1.22 -11.81
C SER A 528 18.72 -0.39 -12.98
N ALA A 529 19.29 0.80 -12.74
CA ALA A 529 19.77 1.70 -13.78
C ALA A 529 20.87 1.08 -14.64
N TYR A 530 21.71 0.19 -14.09
CA TYR A 530 22.75 -0.52 -14.88
C TYR A 530 22.17 -1.44 -15.95
N PHE A 531 21.03 -2.04 -15.68
CA PHE A 531 20.39 -2.97 -16.61
C PHE A 531 19.64 -2.23 -17.72
N LEU A 532 19.25 -0.96 -17.49
CA LEU A 532 18.66 -0.10 -18.51
C LEU A 532 19.66 0.24 -19.63
N GLU A 533 20.94 0.40 -19.30
CA GLU A 533 21.99 0.79 -20.25
C GLU A 533 22.31 -0.32 -21.26
N ARG A 534 22.17 -1.59 -20.87
CA ARG A 534 22.68 -2.77 -21.61
C ARG A 534 21.73 -3.38 -22.65
N GLY A 535 20.49 -2.88 -22.78
CA GLY A 535 19.57 -3.26 -23.87
C GLY A 535 18.17 -3.73 -23.42
N PRO A 536 17.26 -3.98 -24.37
CA PRO A 536 15.81 -4.12 -24.09
C PRO A 536 15.44 -5.34 -23.22
N GLY A 537 16.11 -6.48 -23.38
CA GLY A 537 15.85 -7.68 -22.56
C GLY A 537 16.25 -7.49 -21.10
N LEU A 538 17.41 -6.86 -20.86
CA LEU A 538 17.90 -6.55 -19.51
C LEU A 538 17.13 -5.37 -18.88
N ARG A 539 16.60 -4.43 -19.67
CA ARG A 539 15.74 -3.34 -19.17
C ARG A 539 14.51 -3.86 -18.44
N ARG A 540 13.79 -4.83 -19.02
CA ARG A 540 12.62 -5.42 -18.36
C ARG A 540 13.01 -6.06 -17.02
N TRP A 541 14.18 -6.69 -16.98
CA TRP A 541 14.73 -7.26 -15.76
C TRP A 541 15.14 -6.17 -14.73
N GLY A 542 15.78 -5.09 -15.18
CA GLY A 542 16.10 -3.91 -14.36
C GLY A 542 14.87 -3.31 -13.69
N LYS A 543 13.77 -3.12 -14.44
CA LYS A 543 12.49 -2.67 -13.88
C LYS A 543 11.89 -3.65 -12.87
N THR A 544 12.12 -4.96 -13.04
CA THR A 544 11.72 -5.93 -12.02
C THR A 544 12.56 -5.80 -10.76
N LEU A 545 13.85 -5.40 -10.81
CA LEU A 545 14.70 -5.25 -9.61
C LEU A 545 14.11 -4.30 -8.57
N ASP A 546 13.55 -3.18 -9.02
CA ASP A 546 12.97 -2.16 -8.15
C ASP A 546 11.53 -2.48 -7.70
N SER A 547 10.95 -3.58 -8.18
CA SER A 547 9.58 -3.96 -7.84
C SER A 547 9.52 -4.84 -6.59
N SER A 548 8.41 -4.74 -5.85
CA SER A 548 8.12 -5.65 -4.72
C SER A 548 7.89 -7.11 -5.15
N VAL A 549 7.71 -7.36 -6.45
CA VAL A 549 7.55 -8.70 -7.06
C VAL A 549 8.85 -9.18 -7.74
N GLY A 550 9.89 -8.34 -7.73
CA GLY A 550 11.22 -8.58 -8.27
C GLY A 550 12.07 -9.55 -7.47
N PRO A 551 13.41 -9.36 -7.41
CA PRO A 551 14.29 -10.12 -6.54
C PRO A 551 13.81 -10.16 -5.08
N ARG A 552 13.22 -9.07 -4.58
CA ARG A 552 12.61 -9.02 -3.24
C ARG A 552 11.41 -9.96 -3.12
N GLY A 553 10.53 -9.97 -4.11
CA GLY A 553 9.35 -10.85 -4.15
C GLY A 553 9.71 -12.31 -4.42
N ILE A 554 10.69 -12.56 -5.29
CA ILE A 554 11.28 -13.88 -5.55
C ILE A 554 11.98 -14.39 -4.29
N ALA A 555 12.75 -13.55 -3.61
CA ALA A 555 13.37 -13.87 -2.34
C ALA A 555 12.29 -14.23 -1.32
N ALA A 556 11.26 -13.39 -1.16
CA ALA A 556 10.12 -13.65 -0.27
C ALA A 556 9.42 -14.97 -0.61
N PHE A 557 9.23 -15.29 -1.89
CA PHE A 557 8.62 -16.54 -2.35
C PHE A 557 9.49 -17.76 -2.03
N PHE A 558 10.79 -17.73 -2.31
CA PHE A 558 11.65 -18.87 -2.00
C PHE A 558 11.90 -19.00 -0.49
N SER A 559 11.95 -17.89 0.24
CA SER A 559 12.09 -17.91 1.68
C SER A 559 10.82 -18.37 2.41
N SER A 560 9.63 -18.21 1.83
CA SER A 560 8.37 -18.63 2.47
C SER A 560 8.22 -20.15 2.59
N PHE A 561 9.08 -20.93 1.93
CA PHE A 561 9.19 -22.36 2.16
C PHE A 561 9.89 -22.70 3.48
N GLN A 562 10.50 -21.72 4.15
CA GLN A 562 11.06 -21.89 5.48
C GLN A 562 9.94 -22.24 6.48
N GLY A 563 10.05 -23.41 7.10
CA GLY A 563 9.08 -23.86 8.10
C GLY A 563 7.75 -24.36 7.53
N ILE A 564 7.68 -24.67 6.22
CA ILE A 564 6.48 -25.29 5.65
C ILE A 564 6.14 -26.60 6.38
N GLN A 565 4.85 -26.82 6.63
CA GLN A 565 4.36 -28.12 7.10
C GLN A 565 4.69 -29.22 6.08
N THR A 566 5.52 -30.17 6.48
CA THR A 566 5.97 -31.27 5.63
C THR A 566 5.09 -32.51 5.72
N GLU A 567 4.30 -32.67 6.78
CA GLU A 567 3.52 -33.88 7.07
C GLU A 567 2.00 -33.67 7.10
N ALA A 568 1.49 -32.45 6.86
CA ALA A 568 0.05 -32.21 6.79
C ALA A 568 -0.63 -32.98 5.62
N LEU A 569 -1.79 -33.60 5.86
CA LEU A 569 -2.44 -34.49 4.90
C LEU A 569 -2.87 -33.78 3.60
N ASN A 570 -3.68 -32.73 3.70
CA ASN A 570 -4.25 -31.99 2.55
C ASN A 570 -4.00 -30.47 2.59
N GLU A 571 -3.38 -29.97 3.66
CA GLU A 571 -3.44 -28.54 4.03
C GLU A 571 -2.12 -27.78 3.85
N LYS A 572 -1.08 -28.44 3.33
CA LYS A 572 0.26 -27.85 3.13
C LYS A 572 0.23 -26.57 2.31
N PHE A 573 -0.56 -26.55 1.24
CA PHE A 573 -0.68 -25.38 0.37
C PHE A 573 -1.37 -24.21 1.09
N LYS A 574 -2.41 -24.47 1.89
CA LYS A 574 -3.11 -23.42 2.65
C LYS A 574 -2.21 -22.83 3.73
N PHE A 575 -1.46 -23.67 4.44
CA PHE A 575 -0.44 -23.21 5.40
C PHE A 575 0.68 -22.41 4.72
N TRP A 576 1.25 -22.92 3.63
CA TRP A 576 2.26 -22.17 2.88
C TRP A 576 1.73 -20.81 2.40
N LEU A 577 0.48 -20.75 1.95
CA LEU A 577 -0.15 -19.51 1.52
C LEU A 577 -0.27 -18.50 2.67
N THR A 578 -0.58 -18.92 3.90
CA THR A 578 -0.63 -18.00 5.06
C THR A 578 0.75 -17.50 5.45
N VAL A 579 1.78 -18.34 5.39
CA VAL A 579 3.18 -17.94 5.61
C VAL A 579 3.62 -16.96 4.52
N PHE A 580 3.38 -17.27 3.25
CA PHE A 580 3.75 -16.43 2.10
C PHE A 580 3.03 -15.07 2.13
N LEU A 581 1.74 -15.02 2.46
CA LEU A 581 1.03 -13.75 2.62
C LEU A 581 1.59 -12.94 3.80
N GLY A 582 1.95 -13.59 4.90
CA GLY A 582 2.67 -12.97 6.02
C GLY A 582 4.01 -12.37 5.58
N ASP A 583 4.80 -13.11 4.81
CA ASP A 583 6.08 -12.65 4.25
C ASP A 583 5.92 -11.46 3.29
N LEU A 584 4.88 -11.46 2.46
CA LEU A 584 4.58 -10.34 1.57
C LEU A 584 4.21 -9.08 2.35
N ILE A 585 3.42 -9.19 3.43
CA ILE A 585 3.09 -8.05 4.30
C ILE A 585 4.36 -7.55 5.01
N ARG A 586 5.18 -8.46 5.53
CA ARG A 586 6.45 -8.15 6.20
C ARG A 586 7.48 -7.51 5.29
N THR A 587 7.49 -7.87 4.00
CA THR A 587 8.33 -7.27 2.96
C THR A 587 7.78 -5.91 2.54
N SER A 588 6.51 -5.84 2.14
CA SER A 588 5.92 -4.65 1.52
C SER A 588 5.61 -3.53 2.50
N GLY A 589 5.33 -3.85 3.78
CA GLY A 589 5.00 -2.87 4.81
C GLY A 589 6.11 -1.84 5.03
N PRO A 590 7.33 -2.25 5.41
CA PRO A 590 8.48 -1.35 5.56
C PRO A 590 8.78 -0.54 4.29
N ILE A 591 8.80 -1.21 3.14
CA ILE A 591 9.05 -0.56 1.84
C ILE A 591 8.05 0.57 1.58
N LYS A 592 6.75 0.33 1.77
CA LYS A 592 5.72 1.34 1.55
C LYS A 592 5.82 2.51 2.51
N VAL A 593 6.00 2.23 3.80
CA VAL A 593 6.10 3.28 4.83
C VAL A 593 7.30 4.19 4.54
N VAL A 594 8.46 3.59 4.27
CA VAL A 594 9.70 4.34 4.04
C VAL A 594 9.67 5.09 2.70
N ASN A 595 9.15 4.48 1.63
CA ASN A 595 8.94 5.17 0.35
C ASN A 595 8.00 6.35 0.50
N ASN A 596 6.88 6.19 1.22
CA ASN A 596 5.93 7.28 1.42
C ASN A 596 6.59 8.45 2.18
N VAL A 597 7.42 8.16 3.19
CA VAL A 597 8.19 9.20 3.90
C VAL A 597 9.14 9.92 2.94
N ARG A 598 9.96 9.18 2.17
CA ARG A 598 10.84 9.74 1.13
C ARG A 598 10.05 10.64 0.18
N ASP A 599 8.94 10.14 -0.35
CA ASP A 599 8.13 10.82 -1.36
C ASP A 599 7.42 12.06 -0.82
N ILE A 600 7.08 12.11 0.48
CA ILE A 600 6.58 13.33 1.13
C ILE A 600 7.65 14.42 1.07
N PHE A 601 8.90 14.11 1.42
CA PHE A 601 9.97 15.11 1.43
C PHE A 601 10.39 15.56 0.03
N ILE A 602 10.45 14.65 -0.94
CA ILE A 602 10.72 15.02 -2.33
C ILE A 602 9.54 15.81 -2.91
N GLY A 603 8.32 15.32 -2.71
CA GLY A 603 7.10 15.96 -3.20
C GLY A 603 6.81 17.30 -2.56
N PHE A 604 7.21 17.53 -1.32
CA PHE A 604 7.13 18.84 -0.69
C PHE A 604 7.95 19.89 -1.45
N VAL A 605 9.22 19.58 -1.78
CA VAL A 605 10.07 20.45 -2.60
C VAL A 605 9.47 20.63 -3.99
N ALA A 606 9.00 19.55 -4.61
CA ALA A 606 8.39 19.61 -5.94
C ALA A 606 7.16 20.52 -5.99
N LEU A 607 6.29 20.46 -4.98
CA LEU A 607 5.12 21.33 -4.87
C LEU A 607 5.56 22.77 -4.60
N LEU A 608 6.49 23.00 -3.69
CA LEU A 608 7.00 24.34 -3.37
C LEU A 608 7.53 25.10 -4.60
N THR A 609 8.16 24.40 -5.55
CA THR A 609 8.69 25.03 -6.77
C THR A 609 7.63 25.36 -7.81
N PHE A 610 6.37 24.91 -7.66
CA PHE A 610 5.29 25.29 -8.58
C PHE A 610 5.00 26.80 -8.54
N ARG A 611 4.95 27.38 -7.33
CA ARG A 611 4.57 28.76 -7.00
C ARG A 611 3.41 29.25 -7.90
N GLY A 612 2.17 28.95 -7.48
CA GLY A 612 0.96 29.45 -8.15
C GLY A 612 0.90 30.98 -8.26
N PRO A 613 -0.17 31.55 -8.84
CA PRO A 613 -0.20 32.95 -9.30
C PRO A 613 0.22 33.96 -8.22
N GLU A 614 1.06 34.93 -8.61
CA GLU A 614 1.74 35.85 -7.70
C GLU A 614 0.81 36.82 -6.94
N ASP A 615 -0.40 37.08 -7.46
CA ASP A 615 -1.26 38.20 -7.03
C ASP A 615 -2.51 37.83 -6.18
N GLY A 616 -2.68 36.58 -5.74
CA GLY A 616 -3.78 36.23 -4.82
C GLY A 616 -4.46 34.87 -5.10
N PRO A 617 -5.53 34.52 -4.37
CA PRO A 617 -6.16 33.20 -4.49
C PRO A 617 -7.04 33.16 -5.75
N SER A 618 -6.51 32.65 -6.85
CA SER A 618 -7.31 32.27 -8.03
C SER A 618 -6.55 31.33 -8.95
N THR A 619 -7.24 30.27 -9.40
CA THR A 619 -7.05 29.41 -10.60
C THR A 619 -5.67 29.26 -11.23
N LEU A 620 -5.34 28.01 -11.57
CA LEU A 620 -4.17 27.65 -12.38
C LEU A 620 -3.89 28.64 -13.51
N PRO A 621 -2.61 29.02 -13.74
CA PRO A 621 -2.25 29.80 -14.93
C PRO A 621 -2.67 29.05 -16.19
N ARG A 622 -2.70 29.73 -17.36
CA ARG A 622 -3.15 29.10 -18.62
C ARG A 622 -2.42 27.79 -18.97
N ASN A 623 -1.12 27.72 -18.68
CA ASN A 623 -0.28 26.54 -18.89
C ASN A 623 0.43 26.17 -17.58
N PRO A 624 -0.24 25.56 -16.60
CA PRO A 624 0.37 25.29 -15.30
C PRO A 624 1.45 24.22 -15.39
N ALA A 625 2.57 24.42 -14.68
CA ALA A 625 3.59 23.40 -14.52
C ALA A 625 3.03 22.12 -13.87
N ARG A 626 3.61 20.96 -14.21
CA ARG A 626 3.19 19.65 -13.69
C ARG A 626 3.54 19.43 -12.23
N ASN A 627 4.42 20.23 -11.63
CA ASN A 627 4.76 20.18 -10.21
C ASN A 627 3.52 20.07 -9.30
N ARG A 628 2.45 20.83 -9.61
CA ARG A 628 1.19 20.80 -8.86
C ARG A 628 0.53 19.42 -8.76
N LEU A 629 0.82 18.51 -9.71
CA LEU A 629 0.20 17.19 -9.78
C LEU A 629 0.86 16.20 -8.81
N LYS A 630 2.02 16.55 -8.24
CA LYS A 630 2.81 15.71 -7.33
C LYS A 630 2.28 15.71 -5.89
N GLN A 631 0.97 15.51 -5.76
CA GLN A 631 0.22 15.47 -4.50
C GLN A 631 0.20 14.07 -3.87
N GLY A 632 0.59 13.03 -4.62
CA GLY A 632 0.36 11.63 -4.28
C GLY A 632 0.87 11.21 -2.90
N ALA A 633 2.04 11.66 -2.48
CA ALA A 633 2.61 11.30 -1.18
C ALA A 633 1.80 11.85 0.01
N TRP A 634 1.34 13.11 -0.08
CA TRP A 634 0.46 13.72 0.93
C TRP A 634 -0.89 13.02 1.01
N VAL A 635 -1.45 12.66 -0.15
CA VAL A 635 -2.71 11.91 -0.25
C VAL A 635 -2.55 10.51 0.35
N SER A 636 -1.46 9.80 0.03
CA SER A 636 -1.18 8.46 0.56
C SER A 636 -0.96 8.46 2.08
N LEU A 637 -0.29 9.49 2.61
CA LEU A 637 -0.20 9.70 4.06
C LEU A 637 -1.59 9.87 4.68
N SER A 638 -2.42 10.75 4.09
CA SER A 638 -3.77 10.98 4.58
C SER A 638 -4.60 9.70 4.52
N ASP A 639 -4.59 8.97 3.39
CA ASP A 639 -5.25 7.67 3.24
C ASP A 639 -4.89 6.71 4.36
N SER A 640 -3.60 6.62 4.70
CA SER A 640 -3.12 5.72 5.76
C SER A 640 -3.65 6.14 7.14
N LEU A 641 -3.62 7.44 7.46
CA LEU A 641 -4.13 7.97 8.73
C LEU A 641 -5.65 7.78 8.86
N TYR A 642 -6.39 8.01 7.78
CA TYR A 642 -7.84 7.82 7.74
C TYR A 642 -8.23 6.34 7.71
N ALA A 643 -7.43 5.45 7.12
CA ALA A 643 -7.62 4.00 7.24
C ALA A 643 -7.41 3.52 8.68
N MET A 644 -6.38 4.04 9.36
CA MET A 644 -6.17 3.82 10.79
C MET A 644 -7.33 4.35 11.63
N LEU A 645 -7.84 5.54 11.31
CA LEU A 645 -9.03 6.09 11.96
C LEU A 645 -10.26 5.19 11.74
N LEU A 646 -10.55 4.83 10.50
CA LEU A 646 -11.66 3.95 10.12
C LEU A 646 -11.65 2.64 10.90
N THR A 647 -10.48 1.99 10.97
CA THR A 647 -10.30 0.73 11.70
C THR A 647 -10.34 0.91 13.22
N SER A 648 -9.88 2.06 13.74
CA SER A 648 -10.00 2.37 15.16
C SER A 648 -11.46 2.53 15.60
N LEU A 649 -12.29 3.15 14.75
CA LEU A 649 -13.72 3.38 14.99
C LEU A 649 -14.56 2.10 14.84
N TYR A 650 -14.02 1.06 14.23
CA TYR A 650 -14.74 -0.21 14.03
C TYR A 650 -14.88 -0.99 15.35
N PRO A 651 -16.09 -1.33 15.81
CA PRO A 651 -16.26 -2.07 17.07
C PRO A 651 -15.59 -3.44 17.02
N ARG A 652 -14.90 -3.81 18.09
CA ARG A 652 -14.21 -5.12 18.20
C ARG A 652 -15.19 -6.29 18.17
N ASP A 653 -16.35 -6.14 18.80
CA ASP A 653 -17.42 -7.16 18.76
C ASP A 653 -17.95 -7.41 17.34
N SER A 654 -17.77 -6.44 16.44
CA SER A 654 -18.20 -6.56 15.06
C SER A 654 -17.12 -7.11 14.13
N TYR A 655 -15.86 -7.26 14.60
CA TYR A 655 -14.73 -7.66 13.77
C TYR A 655 -14.82 -9.12 13.31
N SER A 656 -15.16 -9.36 12.05
CA SER A 656 -15.24 -10.69 11.45
C SER A 656 -15.24 -10.61 9.91
N ILE A 657 -14.98 -11.73 9.23
CA ILE A 657 -15.11 -11.87 7.76
C ILE A 657 -16.49 -12.37 7.31
N PHE A 658 -17.46 -12.52 8.22
CA PHE A 658 -18.67 -13.33 7.98
C PHE A 658 -19.69 -12.79 6.94
N ILE A 659 -19.45 -11.64 6.28
CA ILE A 659 -20.27 -11.24 5.11
C ILE A 659 -20.16 -12.25 3.96
N TRP A 660 -19.09 -13.04 3.91
CA TRP A 660 -18.82 -13.97 2.82
C TRP A 660 -19.42 -15.37 3.03
N THR A 661 -19.93 -15.65 4.23
CA THR A 661 -20.38 -17.00 4.65
C THR A 661 -21.88 -17.08 4.92
N GLY A 662 -22.63 -15.97 4.85
CA GLY A 662 -24.10 -15.98 4.76
C GLY A 662 -24.90 -16.05 6.07
N ASP A 663 -24.31 -16.39 7.22
CA ASP A 663 -25.05 -16.43 8.52
C ASP A 663 -24.98 -15.15 9.36
N ALA A 664 -24.45 -14.05 8.81
CA ALA A 664 -24.34 -12.79 9.55
C ALA A 664 -25.70 -12.05 9.57
N SER A 665 -26.57 -12.37 10.54
CA SER A 665 -27.79 -11.61 10.81
C SER A 665 -27.64 -10.74 12.08
N GLY A 666 -28.11 -9.48 12.02
CA GLY A 666 -28.22 -8.57 13.17
C GLY A 666 -27.17 -7.44 13.24
N ARG A 667 -27.26 -6.64 14.31
CA ARG A 667 -26.54 -5.36 14.53
C ARG A 667 -25.03 -5.34 14.24
N HIS A 668 -24.34 -6.47 14.30
CA HIS A 668 -22.91 -6.55 14.01
C HIS A 668 -22.61 -6.58 12.50
N ALA A 669 -23.46 -7.26 11.71
CA ALA A 669 -23.39 -7.22 10.25
C ALA A 669 -23.73 -5.81 9.74
N GLU A 670 -24.71 -5.15 10.38
CA GLU A 670 -25.07 -3.76 10.12
C GLU A 670 -23.89 -2.81 10.36
N ALA A 671 -23.24 -2.91 11.52
CA ALA A 671 -22.07 -2.11 11.86
C ALA A 671 -20.91 -2.36 10.89
N MET A 672 -20.68 -3.61 10.50
CA MET A 672 -19.65 -3.98 9.53
C MET A 672 -19.91 -3.41 8.14
N ALA A 673 -21.13 -3.53 7.63
CA ALA A 673 -21.51 -2.95 6.34
C ALA A 673 -21.50 -1.42 6.38
N GLY A 674 -21.97 -0.80 7.46
CA GLY A 674 -21.91 0.65 7.66
C GLY A 674 -20.46 1.17 7.66
N HIS A 675 -19.57 0.52 8.40
CA HIS A 675 -18.15 0.86 8.43
C HIS A 675 -17.44 0.62 7.11
N TRP A 676 -17.66 -0.54 6.48
CA TRP A 676 -17.05 -0.81 5.19
C TRP A 676 -17.58 0.15 4.13
N LEU A 677 -18.88 0.33 3.99
CA LEU A 677 -19.44 0.98 2.80
C LEU A 677 -19.58 2.49 2.98
N GLY A 678 -20.14 2.94 4.11
CA GLY A 678 -20.27 4.36 4.43
C GLY A 678 -18.99 4.94 5.03
N GLY A 679 -18.38 4.20 5.96
CA GLY A 679 -17.14 4.61 6.62
C GLY A 679 -15.97 4.74 5.66
N SER A 680 -15.72 3.74 4.80
CA SER A 680 -14.59 3.81 3.86
C SER A 680 -14.77 4.88 2.78
N ALA A 681 -15.98 5.04 2.22
CA ALA A 681 -16.23 6.06 1.20
C ALA A 681 -16.12 7.47 1.81
N GLY A 682 -16.72 7.70 2.98
CA GLY A 682 -16.69 8.98 3.67
C GLY A 682 -15.29 9.36 4.16
N LEU A 683 -14.60 8.44 4.85
CA LEU A 683 -13.25 8.70 5.33
C LEU A 683 -12.22 8.69 4.21
N GLY A 684 -12.41 7.92 3.15
CA GLY A 684 -11.58 7.99 1.93
C GLY A 684 -11.75 9.30 1.19
N LEU A 685 -12.96 9.84 1.09
CA LEU A 685 -13.18 11.17 0.56
C LEU A 685 -12.47 12.23 1.43
N ALA A 686 -12.68 12.18 2.75
CA ALA A 686 -12.01 13.09 3.68
C ALA A 686 -10.47 12.98 3.60
N ALA A 687 -9.94 11.77 3.44
CA ALA A 687 -8.51 11.52 3.26
C ALA A 687 -7.96 12.19 2.01
N GLY A 688 -8.59 11.94 0.86
CA GLY A 688 -8.16 12.52 -0.41
C GLY A 688 -8.26 14.04 -0.45
N LEU A 689 -9.35 14.60 0.09
CA LEU A 689 -9.54 16.05 0.15
C LEU A 689 -8.54 16.72 1.10
N SER A 690 -8.32 16.17 2.30
CA SER A 690 -7.34 16.73 3.25
C SER A 690 -5.90 16.63 2.72
N GLY A 691 -5.52 15.49 2.13
CA GLY A 691 -4.20 15.30 1.52
C GLY A 691 -3.99 16.24 0.32
N ALA A 692 -4.99 16.39 -0.55
CA ALA A 692 -4.95 17.32 -1.65
C ALA A 692 -4.89 18.78 -1.18
N LEU A 693 -5.60 19.15 -0.11
CA LEU A 693 -5.57 20.50 0.44
C LEU A 693 -4.15 20.87 0.91
N VAL A 694 -3.54 20.00 1.71
CA VAL A 694 -2.17 20.20 2.20
C VAL A 694 -1.20 20.33 1.02
N ALA A 695 -1.33 19.46 0.02
CA ALA A 695 -0.49 19.53 -1.17
C ALA A 695 -0.69 20.81 -1.99
N GLN A 696 -1.92 21.27 -2.15
CA GLN A 696 -2.26 22.51 -2.87
C GLN A 696 -1.78 23.76 -2.12
N ILE A 697 -1.81 23.75 -0.80
CA ILE A 697 -1.23 24.82 0.03
C ILE A 697 0.29 24.85 -0.10
N ASN A 698 0.94 23.67 -0.10
CA ASN A 698 2.37 23.58 -0.36
C ASN A 698 2.73 24.14 -1.74
N ALA A 699 1.90 23.87 -2.75
CA ALA A 699 2.08 24.41 -4.10
C ALA A 699 1.68 25.88 -4.25
N TRP A 700 0.97 26.43 -3.26
CA TRP A 700 0.30 27.73 -3.38
C TRP A 700 -0.63 27.79 -4.61
N ALA A 701 -1.36 26.71 -4.87
CA ALA A 701 -2.07 26.52 -6.13
C ALA A 701 -3.47 25.95 -5.91
N GLU A 702 -4.50 26.65 -6.39
CA GLU A 702 -5.86 26.14 -6.40
C GLU A 702 -6.10 25.28 -7.65
N ASP A 703 -6.27 23.96 -7.47
CA ASP A 703 -6.67 23.03 -8.53
C ASP A 703 -7.94 22.29 -8.09
N VAL A 704 -9.07 22.98 -8.24
CA VAL A 704 -10.39 22.47 -7.82
C VAL A 704 -10.76 21.16 -8.51
N PRO A 705 -10.61 21.00 -9.85
CA PRO A 705 -10.88 19.71 -10.49
C PRO A 705 -10.03 18.58 -9.92
N ARG A 706 -8.73 18.80 -9.70
CA ARG A 706 -7.84 17.79 -9.12
C ARG A 706 -8.18 17.49 -7.67
N PHE A 707 -8.57 18.49 -6.89
CA PHE A 707 -8.99 18.35 -5.49
C PHE A 707 -10.08 17.27 -5.36
N PHE A 708 -11.14 17.40 -6.15
CA PHE A 708 -12.26 16.44 -6.13
C PHE A 708 -11.92 15.10 -6.77
N LYS A 709 -11.14 15.10 -7.87
CA LYS A 709 -10.66 13.85 -8.48
C LYS A 709 -9.87 13.02 -7.45
N THR A 710 -9.00 13.66 -6.68
CA THR A 710 -8.19 13.03 -5.65
C THR A 710 -9.03 12.49 -4.50
N GLY A 711 -10.02 13.28 -4.05
CA GLY A 711 -11.04 12.82 -3.09
C GLY A 711 -11.77 11.57 -3.55
N GLY A 712 -12.26 11.56 -4.79
CA GLY A 712 -12.97 10.42 -5.38
C GLY A 712 -12.09 9.16 -5.51
N ILE A 713 -10.84 9.30 -5.99
CA ILE A 713 -9.88 8.19 -6.07
C ILE A 713 -9.61 7.60 -4.68
N SER A 714 -9.43 8.45 -3.68
CA SER A 714 -9.14 8.04 -2.31
C SER A 714 -10.33 7.31 -1.68
N ALA A 715 -11.56 7.77 -1.93
CA ALA A 715 -12.79 7.07 -1.56
C ALA A 715 -12.86 5.65 -2.18
N ALA A 716 -12.59 5.55 -3.49
CA ALA A 716 -12.57 4.25 -4.17
C ALA A 716 -11.47 3.32 -3.63
N LYS A 717 -10.27 3.86 -3.40
CA LYS A 717 -9.13 3.12 -2.84
C LYS A 717 -9.44 2.61 -1.43
N MET A 718 -9.95 3.46 -0.55
CA MET A 718 -10.34 3.09 0.83
C MET A 718 -11.40 1.99 0.84
N PHE A 719 -12.38 2.09 -0.08
CA PHE A 719 -13.43 1.10 -0.25
C PHE A 719 -12.88 -0.27 -0.68
N LEU A 720 -12.04 -0.30 -1.71
CA LEU A 720 -11.46 -1.53 -2.26
C LEU A 720 -10.46 -2.17 -1.30
N LEU A 721 -9.69 -1.36 -0.57
CA LEU A 721 -8.65 -1.82 0.35
C LEU A 721 -9.13 -2.01 1.80
N TYR A 722 -10.40 -1.72 2.11
CA TYR A 722 -10.94 -1.80 3.47
C TYR A 722 -10.60 -3.11 4.18
N TRP A 723 -10.82 -4.26 3.54
CA TRP A 723 -10.57 -5.56 4.17
C TRP A 723 -9.10 -5.81 4.46
N PHE A 724 -8.20 -5.32 3.59
CA PHE A 724 -6.77 -5.38 3.84
C PHE A 724 -6.36 -4.48 5.01
N TYR A 725 -6.91 -3.26 5.09
CA TYR A 725 -6.66 -2.36 6.21
C TYR A 725 -7.25 -2.90 7.52
N ASN A 726 -8.46 -3.44 7.48
CA ASN A 726 -9.14 -4.01 8.63
C ASN A 726 -8.37 -5.24 9.16
N TYR A 727 -7.89 -6.12 8.28
CA TYR A 727 -7.00 -7.21 8.68
C TYR A 727 -5.68 -6.66 9.26
N GLY A 728 -4.99 -5.76 8.54
CA GLY A 728 -3.68 -5.26 8.95
C GLY A 728 -3.65 -4.44 10.24
N PHE A 729 -4.72 -3.72 10.57
CA PHE A 729 -4.77 -2.82 11.75
C PHE A 729 -5.59 -3.36 12.92
N LYS A 730 -6.55 -4.27 12.70
CA LYS A 730 -7.47 -4.73 13.75
C LYS A 730 -7.13 -6.11 14.32
N GLU A 731 -6.44 -6.94 13.56
CA GLU A 731 -5.92 -8.22 14.03
C GLU A 731 -5.01 -7.98 15.27
N ASN A 732 -5.22 -8.71 16.38
CA ASN A 732 -4.55 -8.48 17.67
C ASN A 732 -4.86 -7.17 18.41
N ALA A 733 -5.80 -6.35 17.92
CA ALA A 733 -6.10 -5.05 18.52
C ALA A 733 -7.04 -5.15 19.74
N THR A 734 -6.62 -5.81 20.82
CA THR A 734 -7.43 -6.09 22.03
C THR A 734 -7.49 -4.97 23.08
N ASP A 735 -7.04 -3.76 22.74
CA ASP A 735 -6.85 -2.67 23.73
C ASP A 735 -5.96 -3.10 24.92
N GLU A 736 -4.77 -3.65 24.62
CA GLU A 736 -3.83 -4.13 25.63
C GLU A 736 -4.44 -5.18 26.58
N GLY A 737 -5.36 -6.00 26.06
CA GLY A 737 -6.03 -7.05 26.82
C GLY A 737 -7.23 -6.56 27.63
N ARG A 738 -7.66 -5.30 27.49
CA ARG A 738 -8.84 -4.77 28.20
C ARG A 738 -10.17 -5.12 27.52
N TYR A 739 -10.15 -5.46 26.24
CA TYR A 739 -11.36 -5.79 25.49
C TYR A 739 -12.04 -7.04 26.07
N ARG A 740 -13.30 -6.93 26.47
CA ARG A 740 -14.13 -8.04 26.93
C ARG A 740 -15.26 -8.28 25.91
N PRO A 741 -15.33 -9.46 25.27
CA PRO A 741 -16.33 -9.72 24.24
C PRO A 741 -17.75 -9.77 24.85
N GLY A 742 -18.74 -9.23 24.12
CA GLY A 742 -20.16 -9.32 24.48
C GLY A 742 -20.70 -8.25 25.44
N GLY A 743 -19.88 -7.26 25.83
CA GLY A 743 -20.33 -6.10 26.61
C GLY A 743 -20.66 -6.40 28.08
N GLY A 744 -19.73 -6.11 28.99
CA GLY A 744 -19.91 -6.33 30.44
C GLY A 744 -18.82 -5.69 31.30
N GLY A 745 -18.30 -4.54 30.87
CA GLY A 745 -17.10 -3.92 31.46
C GLY A 745 -15.83 -4.23 30.66
N SER A 746 -14.67 -4.05 31.28
CA SER A 746 -13.36 -4.28 30.66
C SER A 746 -12.54 -5.22 31.54
N PHE A 747 -11.70 -6.03 30.91
CA PHE A 747 -10.65 -6.73 31.64
C PHE A 747 -9.61 -5.73 32.16
N ARG A 748 -8.80 -6.15 33.12
CA ARG A 748 -7.70 -5.35 33.66
C ARG A 748 -6.63 -5.01 32.61
N GLY A 749 -6.50 -5.83 31.57
CA GLY A 749 -5.41 -5.78 30.59
C GLY A 749 -4.60 -7.09 30.60
N TYR A 750 -3.60 -7.20 29.74
CA TYR A 750 -2.65 -8.31 29.80
C TYR A 750 -1.86 -8.29 31.12
N PRO A 751 -1.60 -9.46 31.72
CA PRO A 751 -0.71 -9.56 32.87
C PRO A 751 0.69 -9.01 32.57
N ASP A 752 1.27 -8.27 33.52
CA ASP A 752 2.59 -7.65 33.38
C ASP A 752 3.70 -8.67 33.70
N LYS A 753 4.29 -9.24 32.65
CA LYS A 753 5.42 -10.15 32.72
C LYS A 753 6.66 -9.57 33.43
N GLY A 754 6.82 -8.24 33.44
CA GLY A 754 7.90 -7.56 34.16
C GLY A 754 7.72 -7.55 35.67
N ARG A 755 6.49 -7.71 36.17
CA ARG A 755 6.19 -7.83 37.62
C ARG A 755 6.34 -9.25 38.13
N ALA A 756 5.91 -10.23 37.36
CA ALA A 756 6.02 -11.64 37.67
C ALA A 756 6.18 -12.44 36.38
N ALA A 757 7.07 -13.43 36.38
CA ALA A 757 7.21 -14.35 35.26
C ALA A 757 5.85 -15.03 34.99
N SER A 758 5.45 -15.12 33.72
CA SER A 758 4.21 -15.83 33.38
C SER A 758 4.34 -17.31 33.73
N PRO A 759 3.29 -17.94 34.29
CA PRO A 759 3.29 -19.38 34.52
C PRO A 759 3.07 -20.18 33.22
N TYR A 760 2.86 -19.53 32.08
CA TYR A 760 2.67 -20.17 30.78
C TYR A 760 3.94 -20.10 29.92
N LEU A 761 4.37 -21.26 29.41
CA LEU A 761 5.35 -21.39 28.32
C LEU A 761 4.64 -21.75 27.01
N LEU A 762 5.32 -21.56 25.89
CA LEU A 762 4.77 -21.92 24.58
C LEU A 762 4.44 -23.43 24.53
N PRO A 763 3.29 -23.82 23.92
CA PRO A 763 2.73 -25.17 24.01
C PRO A 763 3.41 -26.20 23.11
N PHE A 764 4.70 -26.05 22.85
CA PHE A 764 5.46 -26.94 21.99
C PHE A 764 6.89 -27.11 22.50
N ARG A 765 7.58 -28.11 21.97
CA ARG A 765 8.87 -28.55 22.48
C ARG A 765 9.90 -27.42 22.47
N GLY A 766 10.70 -27.32 23.53
CA GLY A 766 11.76 -26.33 23.64
C GLY A 766 12.76 -26.42 22.50
N GLY A 767 13.19 -25.25 22.03
CA GLY A 767 14.12 -25.12 20.92
C GLY A 767 13.46 -25.18 19.54
N THR A 768 12.19 -25.59 19.41
CA THR A 768 11.46 -25.49 18.13
C THR A 768 10.82 -24.10 17.99
N ALA A 769 10.57 -23.71 16.73
CA ALA A 769 9.86 -22.48 16.42
C ALA A 769 8.62 -22.81 15.59
N GLU A 770 7.48 -22.22 15.96
CA GLU A 770 6.19 -22.50 15.33
C GLU A 770 5.51 -21.20 14.88
N TYR A 771 4.79 -21.26 13.77
CA TYR A 771 4.12 -20.13 13.16
C TYR A 771 2.79 -19.86 13.85
N MET A 772 2.61 -18.66 14.39
CA MET A 772 1.30 -18.19 14.85
C MET A 772 0.48 -17.74 13.64
N GLY A 773 -0.44 -18.58 13.16
CA GLY A 773 -1.34 -18.23 12.06
C GLY A 773 -2.32 -17.12 12.47
N GLN A 774 -2.91 -17.26 13.65
CA GLN A 774 -3.91 -16.34 14.17
C GLN A 774 -3.74 -16.14 15.69
N GLY A 775 -3.73 -14.89 16.12
CA GLY A 775 -3.62 -14.48 17.52
C GLY A 775 -4.93 -13.93 18.07
N ASN A 776 -4.83 -13.12 19.13
CA ASN A 776 -6.01 -12.57 19.81
C ASN A 776 -6.82 -11.67 18.86
N LEU A 777 -8.14 -11.59 19.04
CA LEU A 777 -9.06 -10.83 18.18
C LEU A 777 -8.78 -11.09 16.69
N GLY A 778 -8.91 -12.34 16.29
CA GLY A 778 -8.57 -12.84 14.96
C GLY A 778 -9.78 -12.81 14.02
N LEU A 779 -9.52 -12.42 12.77
CA LEU A 779 -10.56 -12.17 11.77
C LEU A 779 -11.46 -13.38 11.47
N PHE A 780 -10.91 -14.60 11.54
CA PHE A 780 -11.61 -15.81 11.10
C PHE A 780 -12.37 -16.49 12.25
N SER A 781 -11.71 -16.82 13.36
CA SER A 781 -12.29 -17.64 14.45
C SER A 781 -12.17 -17.05 15.86
N HIS A 782 -11.28 -16.09 16.11
CA HIS A 782 -11.08 -15.49 17.45
C HIS A 782 -11.90 -14.21 17.63
N ASN A 783 -13.17 -14.25 17.24
CA ASN A 783 -14.05 -13.08 17.25
C ASN A 783 -15.41 -13.37 17.88
N PHE A 784 -16.03 -12.31 18.41
CA PHE A 784 -17.31 -12.42 19.11
C PHE A 784 -18.41 -13.05 18.24
N ILE A 785 -18.52 -12.64 16.97
CA ILE A 785 -19.60 -13.08 16.07
C ILE A 785 -19.57 -14.59 15.88
N ARG A 786 -18.40 -15.15 15.51
CA ARG A 786 -18.25 -16.58 15.24
C ARG A 786 -18.60 -17.41 16.47
N ASN A 787 -17.97 -17.07 17.60
CA ASN A 787 -18.10 -17.85 18.82
C ASN A 787 -19.51 -17.78 19.41
N ASN A 788 -20.15 -16.60 19.34
CA ASN A 788 -21.51 -16.42 19.83
C ASN A 788 -22.54 -17.18 18.98
N ALA A 789 -22.37 -17.21 17.65
CA ALA A 789 -23.26 -17.96 16.76
C ALA A 789 -23.24 -19.46 17.04
N ASP A 790 -22.07 -20.02 17.38
CA ASP A 790 -21.89 -21.44 17.68
C ASP A 790 -22.26 -21.80 19.13
N GLY A 791 -22.67 -20.83 19.97
CA GLY A 791 -22.88 -21.02 21.41
C GLY A 791 -21.60 -21.46 22.16
N ALA A 792 -20.44 -21.19 21.56
CA ALA A 792 -19.13 -21.58 22.07
C ALA A 792 -18.57 -20.52 23.03
N VAL A 793 -17.49 -20.89 23.73
CA VAL A 793 -16.71 -19.93 24.53
C VAL A 793 -16.26 -18.78 23.63
N LEU A 794 -16.41 -17.54 24.07
CA LEU A 794 -15.92 -16.37 23.34
C LEU A 794 -14.38 -16.33 23.37
N GLN A 795 -13.72 -16.88 22.35
CA GLN A 795 -12.26 -17.07 22.24
C GLN A 795 -11.56 -15.85 21.63
N ALA A 796 -11.92 -14.65 22.07
CA ALA A 796 -11.20 -13.44 21.65
C ALA A 796 -9.72 -13.43 22.09
N TYR A 797 -9.39 -14.20 23.13
CA TYR A 797 -8.03 -14.43 23.62
C TYR A 797 -7.62 -15.88 23.39
N ALA A 798 -7.04 -16.13 22.22
CA ALA A 798 -6.64 -17.45 21.78
C ALA A 798 -5.53 -17.36 20.74
N TYR A 799 -4.83 -18.47 20.56
CA TYR A 799 -3.63 -18.57 19.75
C TYR A 799 -3.63 -19.85 18.93
N ASP A 800 -3.45 -19.71 17.61
CA ASP A 800 -3.40 -20.81 16.65
C ASP A 800 -1.96 -21.00 16.12
N PHE A 801 -1.30 -22.06 16.59
CA PHE A 801 0.07 -22.42 16.20
C PHE A 801 0.04 -23.46 15.08
N GLY A 802 0.52 -23.11 13.90
CA GLY A 802 0.68 -24.07 12.81
C GLY A 802 1.72 -25.12 13.16
N HIS A 803 1.34 -26.39 13.08
CA HIS A 803 2.19 -27.54 13.39
C HIS A 803 2.16 -28.55 12.25
N ASP A 804 3.16 -29.43 12.17
CA ASP A 804 3.02 -30.64 11.36
C ASP A 804 2.03 -31.63 12.00
N PHE A 805 1.39 -32.45 11.16
CA PHE A 805 0.38 -33.41 11.62
C PHE A 805 0.99 -34.38 12.65
N ARG A 806 0.29 -34.59 13.76
CA ARG A 806 0.73 -35.39 14.91
C ARG A 806 2.04 -34.95 15.58
N THR A 807 2.45 -33.70 15.39
CA THR A 807 3.55 -33.12 16.17
C THR A 807 3.17 -33.10 17.66
N PRO A 808 4.07 -33.53 18.58
CA PRO A 808 3.79 -33.48 20.01
C PRO A 808 3.56 -32.05 20.54
N ILE A 809 2.51 -31.89 21.34
CA ILE A 809 2.13 -30.65 22.03
C ILE A 809 2.60 -30.72 23.47
N ALA A 810 3.27 -29.66 23.92
CA ALA A 810 3.78 -29.55 25.28
C ALA A 810 2.78 -28.85 26.19
N CYS A 811 2.75 -29.25 27.46
CA CYS A 811 1.94 -28.60 28.49
C CYS A 811 2.52 -27.21 28.79
N SER A 812 1.71 -26.17 28.58
CA SER A 812 2.12 -24.77 28.81
C SER A 812 2.24 -24.42 30.28
N ARG A 813 1.45 -25.06 31.16
CA ARG A 813 1.43 -24.81 32.60
C ARG A 813 0.94 -26.05 33.33
N ALA A 814 1.66 -26.45 34.38
CA ALA A 814 1.36 -27.66 35.15
C ALA A 814 -0.07 -27.68 35.74
N GLY A 815 -0.59 -28.89 35.96
CA GLY A 815 -1.95 -29.07 36.46
C GLY A 815 -2.38 -30.53 36.47
N VAL A 816 -3.69 -30.75 36.37
CA VAL A 816 -4.31 -32.07 36.23
C VAL A 816 -5.18 -32.10 34.97
N VAL A 817 -5.20 -33.24 34.29
CA VAL A 817 -6.12 -33.48 33.17
C VAL A 817 -7.56 -33.40 33.69
N TRP A 818 -8.28 -32.36 33.26
CA TRP A 818 -9.68 -32.16 33.63
C TRP A 818 -10.59 -33.04 32.78
N SER A 819 -10.49 -32.90 31.47
CA SER A 819 -11.27 -33.66 30.49
C SER A 819 -10.57 -33.71 29.14
N PHE A 820 -10.93 -34.68 28.30
CA PHE A 820 -10.54 -34.66 26.89
C PHE A 820 -11.56 -35.35 25.98
N THR A 821 -11.57 -34.96 24.70
CA THR A 821 -12.28 -35.59 23.60
C THR A 821 -11.28 -35.86 22.48
N GLU A 822 -11.16 -37.09 22.00
CA GLU A 822 -10.16 -37.47 20.99
C GLU A 822 -10.69 -38.46 19.93
N ASN A 823 -12.00 -38.70 19.91
CA ASN A 823 -12.61 -39.74 19.09
C ASN A 823 -13.06 -39.24 17.70
N LEU A 824 -12.95 -37.94 17.42
CA LEU A 824 -13.34 -37.39 16.14
C LEU A 824 -12.25 -37.69 15.12
N ALA A 825 -12.68 -38.05 13.90
CA ALA A 825 -11.78 -38.35 12.80
C ALA A 825 -11.00 -37.11 12.39
N ASP A 826 -9.74 -37.32 12.02
CA ASP A 826 -8.89 -36.32 11.36
C ASP A 826 -9.60 -35.77 10.09
N SER A 827 -9.35 -34.50 9.77
CA SER A 827 -9.99 -33.74 8.69
C SER A 827 -11.51 -33.58 8.79
N SER A 828 -12.12 -33.83 9.96
CA SER A 828 -13.54 -33.56 10.18
C SER A 828 -13.80 -32.07 10.41
N THR A 829 -14.85 -31.49 9.80
CA THR A 829 -15.13 -30.04 9.85
C THR A 829 -16.20 -29.64 10.89
N GLY A 830 -16.59 -30.58 11.75
CA GLY A 830 -17.67 -30.39 12.74
C GLY A 830 -17.12 -29.98 14.10
N ASN A 831 -17.24 -30.89 15.07
CA ASN A 831 -16.65 -30.75 16.39
C ASN A 831 -15.14 -31.04 16.32
N TRP A 832 -14.41 -30.78 17.40
CA TRP A 832 -12.94 -30.83 17.48
C TRP A 832 -12.46 -31.69 18.65
N ASN A 833 -11.30 -32.33 18.48
CA ASN A 833 -10.64 -33.03 19.57
C ASN A 833 -9.93 -32.01 20.47
N VAL A 834 -10.05 -32.18 21.78
CA VAL A 834 -9.65 -31.19 22.78
C VAL A 834 -9.14 -31.84 24.05
N LEU A 835 -8.17 -31.21 24.71
CA LEU A 835 -7.67 -31.54 26.04
C LEU A 835 -7.76 -30.30 26.93
N THR A 836 -8.33 -30.45 28.13
CA THR A 836 -8.45 -29.39 29.13
C THR A 836 -7.62 -29.74 30.36
N ILE A 837 -6.76 -28.82 30.80
CA ILE A 837 -5.93 -28.96 32.00
C ILE A 837 -6.39 -27.93 33.03
N ARG A 838 -6.74 -28.41 34.23
CA ARG A 838 -7.00 -27.57 35.40
C ARG A 838 -5.70 -27.27 36.11
N HIS A 839 -5.36 -26.00 36.29
CA HIS A 839 -4.16 -25.64 37.04
C HIS A 839 -4.39 -25.88 38.54
N ALA A 840 -3.33 -26.18 39.30
CA ALA A 840 -3.43 -26.46 40.74
C ALA A 840 -3.07 -25.25 41.61
N THR A 841 -2.32 -24.31 41.05
CA THR A 841 -1.83 -23.12 41.75
C THR A 841 -2.45 -21.89 41.12
N ILE A 842 -3.01 -21.00 41.94
CA ILE A 842 -3.48 -19.69 41.52
C ILE A 842 -2.29 -18.73 41.54
N ASP A 843 -2.00 -18.12 40.39
CA ASP A 843 -1.01 -17.07 40.24
C ASP A 843 -1.68 -15.71 40.49
N PRO A 844 -1.22 -14.93 41.48
CA PRO A 844 -1.89 -13.68 41.87
C PRO A 844 -1.80 -12.56 40.82
N VAL A 845 -0.93 -12.68 39.82
CA VAL A 845 -0.76 -11.69 38.74
C VAL A 845 -1.39 -12.18 37.44
N HIS A 846 -1.15 -13.43 37.07
CA HIS A 846 -1.54 -13.99 35.77
C HIS A 846 -2.94 -14.61 35.76
N ASP A 847 -3.53 -14.89 36.92
CA ASP A 847 -4.90 -15.39 37.03
C ASP A 847 -5.91 -14.34 37.53
N ASP A 848 -5.54 -13.06 37.55
CA ASP A 848 -6.44 -11.93 37.86
C ASP A 848 -6.76 -11.11 36.59
N PHE A 849 -7.96 -11.30 36.07
CA PHE A 849 -8.47 -10.54 34.92
C PHE A 849 -9.36 -9.35 35.32
N GLY A 850 -9.31 -8.93 36.59
CA GLY A 850 -10.07 -7.79 37.14
C GLY A 850 -11.14 -8.18 38.16
N THR A 851 -11.27 -9.46 38.49
CA THR A 851 -12.20 -9.99 39.51
C THR A 851 -11.49 -10.52 40.75
N GLY A 852 -10.15 -10.35 40.83
CA GLY A 852 -9.29 -11.02 41.78
C GLY A 852 -8.74 -12.34 41.21
N PRO A 853 -7.68 -12.91 41.82
CA PRO A 853 -7.07 -14.15 41.35
C PRO A 853 -8.04 -15.33 41.45
N VAL A 854 -8.19 -16.10 40.36
CA VAL A 854 -9.05 -17.29 40.32
C VAL A 854 -8.28 -18.52 39.84
N GLN A 855 -8.85 -19.70 40.04
CA GLN A 855 -8.32 -20.89 39.38
C GLN A 855 -8.58 -20.80 37.87
N THR A 856 -7.64 -21.26 37.04
CA THR A 856 -7.74 -21.23 35.58
C THR A 856 -7.59 -22.62 34.96
N TYR A 857 -8.09 -22.76 33.74
CA TYR A 857 -7.96 -23.95 32.89
C TYR A 857 -7.34 -23.56 31.56
N SER A 858 -6.42 -24.37 31.05
CA SER A 858 -5.93 -24.26 29.66
C SER A 858 -6.61 -25.30 28.78
N VAL A 859 -7.00 -24.87 27.59
CA VAL A 859 -7.67 -25.70 26.59
C VAL A 859 -6.77 -25.81 25.37
N TYR A 860 -6.50 -27.04 24.92
CA TYR A 860 -5.69 -27.39 23.76
C TYR A 860 -6.60 -28.09 22.75
N GLY A 861 -6.84 -27.47 21.61
CA GLY A 861 -7.81 -27.93 20.62
C GLY A 861 -7.24 -28.22 19.24
N HIS A 862 -8.10 -28.71 18.35
CA HIS A 862 -7.76 -29.23 17.02
C HIS A 862 -6.75 -30.39 17.10
N LEU A 863 -6.88 -31.25 18.12
CA LEU A 863 -5.97 -32.37 18.31
C LEU A 863 -6.23 -33.49 17.27
N ALA A 864 -5.23 -34.33 17.03
CA ALA A 864 -5.39 -35.51 16.18
C ALA A 864 -6.34 -36.54 16.82
N GLN A 865 -6.93 -37.40 15.99
CA GLN A 865 -7.67 -38.56 16.46
C GLN A 865 -6.77 -39.46 17.32
N ASN A 866 -7.24 -39.79 18.52
CA ASN A 866 -6.48 -40.47 19.58
C ASN A 866 -5.19 -39.72 19.99
N GLY A 867 -5.13 -38.40 19.77
CA GLY A 867 -3.94 -37.60 19.98
C GLY A 867 -3.55 -37.42 21.44
N VAL A 868 -4.49 -37.51 22.37
CA VAL A 868 -4.19 -37.44 23.81
C VAL A 868 -3.63 -38.77 24.26
N ARG A 869 -4.35 -39.87 24.06
CA ARG A 869 -3.90 -41.22 24.41
C ARG A 869 -2.52 -41.55 23.84
N ASN A 870 -2.26 -41.17 22.59
CA ASN A 870 -1.01 -41.48 21.90
C ASN A 870 0.09 -40.44 22.16
N ALA A 871 -0.14 -39.44 23.00
CA ALA A 871 0.89 -38.49 23.37
C ALA A 871 2.05 -39.20 24.10
N PRO A 872 3.30 -38.74 23.94
CA PRO A 872 4.46 -39.39 24.53
C PRO A 872 4.38 -39.56 26.05
N LEU A 873 3.75 -38.62 26.78
CA LEU A 873 3.55 -38.75 28.22
C LEU A 873 2.67 -39.97 28.59
N PHE A 874 1.61 -40.21 27.82
CA PHE A 874 0.56 -41.17 28.17
C PHE A 874 0.78 -42.56 27.57
N GLY A 875 1.66 -42.68 26.56
CA GLY A 875 2.18 -43.96 26.09
C GLY A 875 1.11 -44.94 25.57
N GLY A 876 0.02 -44.43 24.98
CA GLY A 876 -1.09 -45.25 24.48
C GLY A 876 -2.20 -45.55 25.52
N THR A 877 -2.06 -45.04 26.75
CA THR A 877 -3.06 -45.21 27.82
C THR A 877 -3.84 -43.91 28.01
N PRO A 878 -5.19 -43.93 28.02
CA PRO A 878 -5.98 -42.74 28.32
C PRO A 878 -5.63 -42.17 29.71
N PRO A 879 -5.37 -40.85 29.84
CA PRO A 879 -5.21 -40.25 31.16
C PRO A 879 -6.52 -40.29 31.95
N GLY A 880 -6.41 -40.40 33.27
CA GLY A 880 -7.52 -40.13 34.19
C GLY A 880 -8.01 -38.68 34.07
N GLN A 881 -9.32 -38.47 34.22
CA GLN A 881 -10.00 -37.20 34.01
C GLN A 881 -10.67 -36.73 35.30
N GLU A 882 -10.26 -35.57 35.82
CA GLU A 882 -10.83 -34.98 37.03
C GLU A 882 -12.36 -34.74 36.93
N LEU A 883 -12.87 -34.48 35.72
CA LEU A 883 -14.31 -34.34 35.43
C LEU A 883 -15.12 -35.60 35.81
N LEU A 884 -14.52 -36.79 35.71
CA LEU A 884 -15.19 -38.05 36.01
C LEU A 884 -15.15 -38.39 37.51
N GLY A 885 -14.29 -37.74 38.28
CA GLY A 885 -14.18 -37.90 39.72
C GLY A 885 -13.06 -37.05 40.31
N ALA A 886 -13.33 -36.38 41.42
CA ALA A 886 -12.32 -35.57 42.11
C ALA A 886 -11.11 -36.42 42.51
N GLY A 887 -9.90 -35.93 42.22
CA GLY A 887 -8.63 -36.61 42.45
C GLY A 887 -8.28 -37.72 41.44
N THR A 888 -9.06 -37.90 40.38
CA THR A 888 -8.78 -38.90 39.33
C THR A 888 -8.03 -38.32 38.13
N GLY A 889 -7.89 -37.00 38.05
CA GLY A 889 -7.15 -36.33 36.99
C GLY A 889 -5.66 -36.73 37.00
N THR A 890 -5.12 -37.07 35.82
CA THR A 890 -3.68 -37.34 35.69
C THR A 890 -2.90 -36.04 35.85
N ALA A 891 -1.93 -36.01 36.76
CA ALA A 891 -1.06 -34.86 36.92
C ALA A 891 -0.13 -34.71 35.72
N VAL A 892 0.06 -33.46 35.28
CA VAL A 892 0.97 -33.09 34.19
C VAL A 892 1.84 -31.92 34.63
N ALA A 893 3.12 -32.00 34.31
CA ALA A 893 4.08 -30.93 34.51
C ALA A 893 4.11 -30.01 33.28
N GLN A 894 4.52 -28.76 33.48
CA GLN A 894 4.87 -27.88 32.36
C GLN A 894 6.03 -28.54 31.58
N GLY A 895 5.90 -28.59 30.25
CA GLY A 895 6.86 -29.26 29.35
C GLY A 895 6.49 -30.68 28.96
N ASP A 896 5.61 -31.35 29.70
CA ASP A 896 5.17 -32.69 29.35
C ASP A 896 4.48 -32.71 27.98
N LEU A 897 4.75 -33.75 27.17
CA LEU A 897 4.15 -33.92 25.85
C LEU A 897 2.79 -34.61 25.97
N ILE A 898 1.74 -33.80 26.04
CA ILE A 898 0.38 -34.16 26.50
C ILE A 898 -0.62 -34.46 25.37
N ALA A 899 -0.33 -34.06 24.14
CA ALA A 899 -1.20 -34.32 22.99
C ALA A 899 -0.41 -34.37 21.68
N LEU A 900 -1.11 -34.70 20.58
CA LEU A 900 -0.59 -34.64 19.21
C LEU A 900 -1.46 -33.67 18.38
N ALA A 901 -0.81 -32.78 17.63
CA ALA A 901 -1.47 -31.79 16.77
C ALA A 901 -2.30 -32.44 15.66
N GLY A 902 -3.44 -31.85 15.29
CA GLY A 902 -4.31 -32.33 14.23
C GLY A 902 -5.06 -31.21 13.51
N ASP A 903 -6.09 -31.61 12.77
CA ASP A 903 -6.88 -30.74 11.89
C ASP A 903 -8.40 -30.93 12.12
N THR A 904 -8.81 -31.46 13.27
CA THR A 904 -10.22 -31.72 13.59
C THR A 904 -10.99 -30.44 13.91
N GLY A 905 -12.27 -30.36 13.53
CA GLY A 905 -13.10 -29.17 13.67
C GLY A 905 -12.98 -28.17 12.52
N MET A 906 -13.57 -26.98 12.69
CA MET A 906 -13.43 -25.91 11.71
C MET A 906 -12.01 -25.33 11.77
N SER A 907 -11.13 -25.86 10.92
CA SER A 907 -9.71 -25.52 10.88
C SER A 907 -9.30 -25.14 9.45
N PHE A 908 -8.54 -24.05 9.29
CA PHE A 908 -8.07 -23.61 7.97
C PHE A 908 -6.86 -24.44 7.48
N HIS A 909 -6.01 -24.92 8.40
CA HIS A 909 -4.91 -25.86 8.16
C HIS A 909 -4.54 -26.54 9.48
N ASN A 910 -3.70 -27.58 9.47
CA ASN A 910 -3.25 -28.25 10.69
C ASN A 910 -2.63 -27.24 11.68
N HIS A 911 -3.16 -27.14 12.90
CA HIS A 911 -2.69 -26.21 13.92
C HIS A 911 -3.15 -26.63 15.31
N LEU A 912 -2.47 -26.12 16.34
CA LEU A 912 -2.93 -26.18 17.71
C LEU A 912 -3.64 -24.88 18.04
N HIS A 913 -4.87 -24.97 18.53
CA HIS A 913 -5.53 -23.84 19.18
C HIS A 913 -5.34 -23.90 20.69
N MET A 914 -4.95 -22.79 21.31
CA MET A 914 -4.81 -22.67 22.75
C MET A 914 -5.52 -21.42 23.29
N HIS A 915 -6.32 -21.59 24.35
CA HIS A 915 -6.87 -20.49 25.14
C HIS A 915 -6.96 -20.85 26.62
N VAL A 916 -7.22 -19.84 27.47
CA VAL A 916 -7.36 -19.99 28.92
C VAL A 916 -8.72 -19.48 29.37
N VAL A 917 -9.39 -20.24 30.23
CA VAL A 917 -10.69 -19.88 30.82
C VAL A 917 -10.62 -19.87 32.35
N PRO A 918 -11.41 -19.00 33.02
CA PRO A 918 -11.48 -18.97 34.48
C PRO A 918 -12.35 -20.12 35.02
N ASP A 919 -12.13 -20.49 36.28
CA ASP A 919 -12.99 -21.40 37.01
C ASP A 919 -14.33 -20.72 37.36
N VAL A 920 -15.43 -21.45 37.14
CA VAL A 920 -16.78 -21.06 37.53
C VAL A 920 -17.42 -22.21 38.30
N GLY A 921 -17.16 -22.25 39.61
CA GLY A 921 -17.77 -23.24 40.51
C GLY A 921 -17.16 -24.64 40.38
N GLY A 922 -15.84 -24.73 40.21
CA GLY A 922 -15.11 -25.98 40.03
C GLY A 922 -15.17 -26.55 38.61
N GLN A 923 -15.55 -25.72 37.64
CA GLN A 923 -15.71 -26.08 36.23
C GLN A 923 -15.04 -25.03 35.34
N PRO A 924 -14.53 -25.40 34.16
CA PRO A 924 -14.05 -24.42 33.19
C PRO A 924 -15.19 -23.51 32.72
N GLY A 925 -14.98 -22.20 32.80
CA GLY A 925 -15.95 -21.20 32.37
C GLY A 925 -16.26 -21.30 30.88
N THR A 926 -17.54 -21.17 30.53
CA THR A 926 -18.01 -21.27 29.13
C THR A 926 -18.27 -19.93 28.46
N ALA A 927 -18.13 -18.83 29.20
CA ALA A 927 -18.51 -17.50 28.71
C ALA A 927 -17.44 -16.86 27.80
N PHE A 928 -16.18 -16.83 28.24
CA PHE A 928 -15.10 -16.15 27.52
C PHE A 928 -13.73 -16.70 27.91
N ALA A 929 -12.79 -16.62 26.98
CA ALA A 929 -11.37 -16.74 27.28
C ALA A 929 -10.83 -15.43 27.90
N ILE A 930 -9.83 -15.54 28.77
CA ILE A 930 -9.21 -14.40 29.47
C ILE A 930 -7.86 -14.00 28.85
N PRO A 931 -7.41 -12.74 28.98
CA PRO A 931 -6.10 -12.31 28.51
C PRO A 931 -4.98 -13.05 29.25
N PHE A 932 -4.01 -13.59 28.51
CA PHE A 932 -2.82 -14.24 29.07
C PHE A 932 -1.59 -14.04 28.18
N VAL A 933 -0.40 -14.21 28.76
CA VAL A 933 0.91 -13.97 28.13
C VAL A 933 1.85 -15.14 28.37
N PHE A 934 2.89 -15.27 27.56
CA PHE A 934 3.90 -16.34 27.67
C PHE A 934 5.24 -15.84 28.21
N GLN A 935 5.88 -16.63 29.08
CA GLN A 935 7.16 -16.29 29.68
C GLN A 935 8.32 -16.38 28.69
N ASP A 936 8.27 -17.27 27.72
CA ASP A 936 9.30 -17.49 26.71
C ASP A 936 9.06 -16.71 25.41
N ALA A 937 7.94 -16.00 25.29
CA ALA A 937 7.71 -15.04 24.22
C ALA A 937 8.46 -13.70 24.44
N PRO A 938 8.97 -13.05 23.39
CA PRO A 938 9.71 -11.78 23.52
C PRO A 938 8.81 -10.64 24.00
N GLY A 939 9.42 -9.57 24.54
CA GLY A 939 8.73 -8.35 24.94
C GLY A 939 7.76 -8.56 26.12
N ASP A 940 6.52 -8.11 25.96
CA ASP A 940 5.44 -8.21 26.95
C ASP A 940 4.86 -9.63 27.11
N GLY A 941 5.30 -10.58 26.26
CA GLY A 941 4.81 -11.96 26.26
C GLY A 941 3.50 -12.16 25.50
N VAL A 942 2.96 -11.13 24.83
CA VAL A 942 1.76 -11.22 24.00
C VAL A 942 2.15 -11.71 22.60
N LEU A 943 1.50 -12.76 22.11
CA LEU A 943 1.76 -13.28 20.77
C LEU A 943 0.96 -12.50 19.72
N LYS A 944 1.46 -12.51 18.49
CA LYS A 944 0.91 -11.78 17.35
C LYS A 944 0.69 -12.75 16.19
N SER A 945 -0.41 -12.57 15.46
CA SER A 945 -0.67 -13.27 14.21
C SER A 945 0.49 -13.06 13.23
N THR A 946 0.69 -14.01 12.31
CA THR A 946 1.72 -14.00 11.27
C THR A 946 3.16 -13.89 11.82
N THR A 947 3.42 -14.47 12.99
CA THR A 947 4.71 -14.37 13.69
C THR A 947 5.15 -15.73 14.20
N TRP A 948 6.43 -16.05 14.06
CA TRP A 948 6.98 -17.28 14.62
C TRP A 948 7.53 -17.04 16.02
N TYR A 949 7.36 -18.05 16.87
CA TYR A 949 7.84 -18.02 18.25
C TYR A 949 8.66 -19.25 18.55
N ARG A 950 9.80 -19.06 19.21
CA ARG A 950 10.64 -20.17 19.67
C ARG A 950 10.29 -20.52 21.11
N SER A 951 9.98 -21.78 21.36
CA SER A 951 9.63 -22.26 22.70
C SER A 951 10.86 -22.43 23.58
N GLY A 952 10.72 -22.05 24.85
CA GLY A 952 11.67 -22.31 25.93
C GLY A 952 11.28 -23.52 26.79
N ASN A 953 10.24 -24.26 26.43
CA ASN A 953 9.65 -25.34 27.22
C ASN A 953 10.59 -26.55 27.31
N ARG A 954 11.09 -26.90 28.51
CA ARG A 954 12.18 -27.88 28.66
C ARG A 954 11.72 -29.25 29.12
#